data_AF-A0A173S7E5-F1
#
_entry.id   AF-A0A173S7E5-F1
#
_cell.length_a   1.000
_cell.length_b   1.000
_cell.length_c   1.000
_cell.angle_alpha   90.00
_cell.angle_beta   90.00
_cell.angle_gamma   90.00
#
_symmetry.space_group_name_H-M   'P 1'
#
loop_
_entity.id
_entity.type
_entity.pdbx_description
1 polymer ?
#
loop_
_entity_poly.entity_id
_entity_poly.type
_entity_poly.pdbx_seq_one_letter_code
_entity_poly.pdbx_strand_id
1 'polypeptide(L)'
;MDITKELKKDGMLLKKIPKKEQTIDICKMAIRQNPLALQFVSRKCLDSKMCLAAVKKDGQAFRYVPSQFITRKMCELAVEADPELLNNVPENFRTLRICINAIKKDVSTLSYVSREKRYELFDNNTEIDLIKKVVEHNSKWLMYMPNRPDVRAFCISCMEEDFSVAQYMPEQIKIADDILNYQKTKGKLHFIHKYYNSEEGKFCVKIKVVCGQHASIFDENEMIEESYCVVMEFGDFDKFYSFLDGDLFDAELRNFDFKGIDLKQYNIDGATINSEILQLQGLYDGTYFSSIKKILETDSDEFMGSNEIMIPNEFCYPKPIDDDEHERFDISHIPFFYISDIHLAHRVCNKFKDKATKEEIRSYIKYLARSMVSSIGTRPYNSYLLIAGDTSSIFEFAAIFYNELIQWWNPNQIVVVPGNHELWDPCIDMEDNIEIYRKFFDDLGIIFLQNDLMCVEDRKKCEIFSEVEILKMSEEEIRSKSQCCSVIILGGIGFSGLNEKFNASNIRYGKSFDELSREAALRKDIQEAIRFNTIYTKILKSLDKSRVIVLTHVKKGDWNTEPHNPYWIYLNGHNHQNFYEVSDRRTIYADNQIGYRTKNIGLKYFYCDNNYDIFAYYQDGIHEITREQYIDFNRGKLVSMSFKREDGTIYMLKRNSIYLFLIYCEYSKRSRGKSLYLMNGGKLGRLGRNRIEDLAYYYDNLKKYVENVNQLLYRYVGGQQRISEFIKHLGGSGKIHGCIVDVERPNELEGFSYCHLFVNPIDGKVTPYFAYDVKSRIVYKDFKALLQAHDSCKLMANNYLRLEKESVHNLPTIQYSGQMEEWENEDSMYDEGGYLYKISRIIKSLQYCAEKNIVRLWNEELLNYDFVNRIKQSNKIDEIVDDRLMIDEKSI
;
A
#
# COMPACT_ATOMS: atom_id res chain seq x y z
N MET A 1 -54.85 10.58 -48.62
CA MET A 1 -55.35 10.89 -47.27
C MET A 1 -54.93 12.31 -46.92
N ASP A 2 -55.83 13.14 -46.41
CA ASP A 2 -55.50 14.50 -45.99
C ASP A 2 -54.79 14.45 -44.63
N ILE A 3 -53.47 14.52 -44.69
CA ILE A 3 -52.59 14.38 -43.54
C ILE A 3 -52.88 15.41 -42.44
N THR A 4 -53.46 16.56 -42.79
CA THR A 4 -53.84 17.61 -41.83
C THR A 4 -55.07 17.22 -41.00
N LYS A 5 -56.04 16.53 -41.61
CA LYS A 5 -57.24 16.03 -40.95
C LYS A 5 -56.93 14.86 -40.01
N GLU A 6 -55.92 14.07 -40.35
CA GLU A 6 -55.45 12.95 -39.53
C GLU A 6 -54.64 13.42 -38.32
N LEU A 7 -53.72 14.39 -38.49
CA LEU A 7 -52.97 14.98 -37.38
C LEU A 7 -53.84 15.68 -36.34
N LYS A 8 -55.00 16.22 -36.74
CA LYS A 8 -55.99 16.77 -35.80
C LYS A 8 -56.63 15.71 -34.91
N LYS A 9 -56.65 14.44 -35.34
CA LYS A 9 -57.16 13.31 -34.56
C LYS A 9 -56.07 12.64 -33.72
N ASP A 10 -54.87 12.51 -34.27
CA ASP A 10 -53.69 11.95 -33.57
C ASP A 10 -52.41 12.67 -34.00
N GLY A 11 -51.87 13.53 -33.12
CA GLY A 11 -50.64 14.28 -33.36
C GLY A 11 -49.39 13.41 -33.44
N MET A 12 -49.42 12.18 -32.92
CA MET A 12 -48.29 11.24 -33.00
C MET A 12 -48.07 10.71 -34.41
N LEU A 13 -49.03 10.88 -35.32
CA LEU A 13 -48.86 10.57 -36.74
C LEU A 13 -47.77 11.41 -37.41
N LEU A 14 -47.28 12.48 -36.78
CA LEU A 14 -46.12 13.25 -37.24
C LEU A 14 -44.88 12.37 -37.46
N LYS A 15 -44.73 11.26 -36.70
CA LYS A 15 -43.64 10.28 -36.88
C LYS A 15 -43.63 9.60 -38.25
N LYS A 16 -44.77 9.54 -38.93
CA LYS A 16 -44.94 8.94 -40.26
C LYS A 16 -44.64 9.94 -41.38
N ILE A 17 -44.46 11.23 -41.08
CA ILE A 17 -44.19 12.28 -42.05
C ILE A 17 -42.68 12.45 -42.20
N PRO A 18 -42.11 12.27 -43.41
CA PRO A 18 -40.69 12.48 -43.65
C PRO A 18 -40.23 13.87 -43.21
N LYS A 19 -39.07 13.95 -42.54
CA LYS A 19 -38.51 15.22 -41.98
C LYS A 19 -38.38 16.34 -43.01
N LYS A 20 -38.21 16.00 -44.30
CA LYS A 20 -38.13 16.95 -45.43
C LYS A 20 -39.48 17.59 -45.75
N GLU A 21 -40.58 16.88 -45.51
CA GLU A 21 -41.96 17.29 -45.83
C GLU A 21 -42.67 17.99 -44.67
N GLN A 22 -42.08 17.98 -43.47
CA GLN A 22 -42.62 18.71 -42.34
C GLN A 22 -42.51 20.24 -42.57
N THR A 23 -43.64 20.94 -42.35
CA THR A 23 -43.76 22.40 -42.34
C THR A 23 -44.11 22.89 -40.93
N ILE A 24 -43.89 24.18 -40.64
CA ILE A 24 -44.18 24.78 -39.34
C ILE A 24 -45.64 24.56 -38.93
N ASP A 25 -46.59 24.70 -39.86
CA ASP A 25 -48.03 24.56 -39.57
C ASP A 25 -48.43 23.12 -39.25
N ILE A 26 -47.86 22.15 -39.98
CA ILE A 26 -48.05 20.72 -39.72
C ILE A 26 -47.52 20.36 -38.31
N CYS A 27 -46.32 20.85 -37.96
CA CYS A 27 -45.73 20.64 -36.64
C CYS A 27 -46.54 21.31 -35.51
N LYS A 28 -46.97 22.58 -35.69
CA LYS A 28 -47.82 23.29 -34.72
C LYS A 28 -49.14 22.56 -34.48
N MET A 29 -49.76 22.06 -35.54
CA MET A 29 -51.02 21.33 -35.45
C MET A 29 -50.86 20.00 -34.70
N ALA A 30 -49.79 19.26 -34.97
CA ALA A 30 -49.46 18.03 -34.27
C ALA A 30 -49.23 18.27 -32.76
N ILE A 31 -48.39 19.25 -32.41
CA ILE A 31 -48.08 19.60 -31.00
C ILE A 31 -49.31 20.13 -30.27
N ARG A 32 -50.14 20.95 -30.94
CA ARG A 32 -51.38 21.47 -30.36
C ARG A 32 -52.35 20.34 -30.02
N GLN A 33 -52.35 19.25 -30.78
CA GLN A 33 -53.13 18.05 -30.48
C GLN A 33 -52.45 17.24 -29.35
N ASN A 34 -51.19 16.83 -29.53
CA ASN A 34 -50.39 16.09 -28.55
C ASN A 34 -48.99 16.72 -28.38
N PRO A 35 -48.69 17.35 -27.22
CA PRO A 35 -47.39 17.97 -26.96
C PRO A 35 -46.17 17.05 -27.13
N LEU A 36 -46.31 15.75 -26.88
CA LEU A 36 -45.23 14.76 -27.03
C LEU A 36 -44.85 14.51 -28.49
N ALA A 37 -45.65 14.99 -29.45
CA ALA A 37 -45.30 15.01 -30.86
C ALA A 37 -44.04 15.85 -31.14
N LEU A 38 -43.63 16.71 -30.20
CA LEU A 38 -42.38 17.48 -30.26
C LEU A 38 -41.16 16.61 -30.59
N GLN A 39 -41.10 15.36 -30.11
CA GLN A 39 -40.02 14.40 -30.39
C GLN A 39 -39.86 14.08 -31.89
N PHE A 40 -40.92 14.24 -32.70
CA PHE A 40 -40.94 13.92 -34.12
C PHE A 40 -40.77 15.15 -35.02
N VAL A 41 -40.63 16.35 -34.46
CA VAL A 41 -40.50 17.59 -35.22
C VAL A 41 -39.13 17.66 -35.90
N SER A 42 -39.10 18.23 -37.11
CA SER A 42 -37.88 18.50 -37.86
C SER A 42 -37.17 19.73 -37.29
N ARG A 43 -35.84 19.67 -37.13
CA ARG A 43 -35.06 20.78 -36.54
C ARG A 43 -35.30 22.12 -37.23
N LYS A 44 -35.57 22.11 -38.55
CA LYS A 44 -35.89 23.30 -39.37
C LYS A 44 -37.25 23.97 -39.06
N CYS A 45 -38.15 23.28 -38.36
CA CYS A 45 -39.50 23.75 -38.06
C CYS A 45 -39.70 24.13 -36.59
N LEU A 46 -38.66 23.95 -35.77
CA LEU A 46 -38.75 24.04 -34.32
C LEU A 46 -38.30 25.44 -33.85
N ASP A 47 -39.10 26.07 -32.99
CA ASP A 47 -38.81 27.38 -32.40
C ASP A 47 -39.11 27.38 -30.89
N SER A 48 -38.55 28.36 -30.18
CA SER A 48 -38.70 28.46 -28.71
C SER A 48 -40.16 28.66 -28.26
N LYS A 49 -41.00 29.37 -29.04
CA LYS A 49 -42.41 29.60 -28.69
C LYS A 49 -43.22 28.30 -28.79
N MET A 50 -42.93 27.48 -29.79
CA MET A 50 -43.52 26.16 -30.01
C MET A 50 -43.17 25.22 -28.86
N CYS A 51 -41.89 25.18 -28.45
CA CYS A 51 -41.44 24.43 -27.27
C CYS A 51 -42.15 24.90 -25.99
N LEU A 52 -42.27 26.21 -25.77
CA LEU A 52 -42.91 26.76 -24.55
C LEU A 52 -44.39 26.38 -24.49
N ALA A 53 -45.09 26.46 -25.63
CA ALA A 53 -46.50 26.08 -25.73
C ALA A 53 -46.71 24.58 -25.48
N ALA A 54 -45.79 23.73 -25.94
CA ALA A 54 -45.80 22.30 -25.68
C ALA A 54 -45.64 22.02 -24.18
N VAL A 55 -44.58 22.55 -23.56
CA VAL A 55 -44.29 22.37 -22.12
C VAL A 55 -45.39 22.92 -21.23
N LYS A 56 -46.00 24.06 -21.59
CA LYS A 56 -47.12 24.63 -20.84
C LYS A 56 -48.37 23.76 -20.87
N LYS A 57 -48.59 23.01 -21.96
CA LYS A 57 -49.73 22.11 -22.11
C LYS A 57 -49.48 20.76 -21.44
N ASP A 58 -48.25 20.26 -21.51
CA ASP A 58 -47.81 19.02 -20.86
C ASP A 58 -46.31 19.15 -20.52
N GLY A 59 -45.99 19.13 -19.22
CA GLY A 59 -44.62 19.27 -18.73
C GLY A 59 -43.67 18.20 -19.29
N GLN A 60 -44.17 17.00 -19.58
CA GLN A 60 -43.35 15.89 -20.12
C GLN A 60 -42.78 16.19 -21.51
N ALA A 61 -43.38 17.14 -22.25
CA ALA A 61 -42.82 17.61 -23.52
C ALA A 61 -41.42 18.22 -23.37
N PHE A 62 -41.03 18.64 -22.15
CA PHE A 62 -39.71 19.20 -21.87
C PHE A 62 -38.55 18.26 -22.24
N ARG A 63 -38.73 16.94 -22.10
CA ARG A 63 -37.73 15.90 -22.47
C ARG A 63 -37.28 15.97 -23.93
N TYR A 64 -38.09 16.60 -24.79
CA TYR A 64 -37.87 16.70 -26.23
C TYR A 64 -37.49 18.11 -26.70
N VAL A 65 -37.31 19.06 -25.78
CA VAL A 65 -36.88 20.43 -26.10
C VAL A 65 -35.38 20.45 -26.38
N PRO A 66 -34.93 20.90 -27.57
CA PRO A 66 -33.50 21.04 -27.85
C PRO A 66 -32.84 22.07 -26.94
N SER A 67 -31.59 21.82 -26.55
CA SER A 67 -30.85 22.63 -25.56
C SER A 67 -30.80 24.12 -25.90
N GLN A 68 -30.68 24.49 -27.18
CA GLN A 68 -30.65 25.88 -27.62
C GLN A 68 -31.96 26.66 -27.40
N PHE A 69 -33.07 25.97 -27.11
CA PHE A 69 -34.39 26.59 -26.91
C PHE A 69 -34.89 26.52 -25.48
N ILE A 70 -34.13 25.90 -24.57
CA ILE A 70 -34.48 25.79 -23.16
C ILE A 70 -34.44 27.19 -22.53
N THR A 71 -35.48 27.50 -21.76
CA THR A 71 -35.58 28.76 -21.01
C THR A 71 -35.91 28.48 -19.56
N ARG A 72 -35.51 29.39 -18.66
CA ARG A 72 -35.85 29.30 -17.23
C ARG A 72 -37.33 29.03 -16.98
N LYS A 73 -38.22 29.67 -17.75
CA LYS A 73 -39.67 29.50 -17.60
C LYS A 73 -40.14 28.09 -17.97
N MET A 74 -39.53 27.47 -18.99
CA MET A 74 -39.83 26.08 -19.34
C MET A 74 -39.36 25.13 -18.24
N CYS A 75 -38.17 25.36 -17.67
CA CYS A 75 -37.66 24.55 -16.56
C CYS A 75 -38.58 24.63 -15.33
N GLU A 76 -39.02 25.84 -14.95
CA GLU A 76 -39.97 26.04 -13.86
C GLU A 76 -41.29 25.31 -14.10
N LEU A 77 -41.86 25.42 -15.30
CA LEU A 77 -43.12 24.75 -15.66
C LEU A 77 -42.98 23.22 -15.68
N ALA A 78 -41.85 22.71 -16.18
CA ALA A 78 -41.57 21.28 -16.23
C ALA A 78 -41.49 20.69 -14.81
N VAL A 79 -40.65 21.26 -13.95
CA VAL A 79 -40.47 20.80 -12.56
C VAL A 79 -41.74 21.00 -11.72
N GLU A 80 -42.52 22.05 -11.99
CA GLU A 80 -43.81 22.25 -11.34
C GLU A 80 -44.81 21.14 -11.70
N ALA A 81 -44.80 20.67 -12.96
CA ALA A 81 -45.67 19.59 -13.42
C ALA A 81 -45.22 18.21 -12.93
N ASP A 82 -43.92 17.93 -12.98
CA ASP A 82 -43.31 16.66 -12.55
C ASP A 82 -41.89 16.93 -12.00
N PRO A 83 -41.65 16.73 -10.69
CA PRO A 83 -40.35 16.93 -10.06
C PRO A 83 -39.21 16.12 -10.70
N GLU A 84 -39.48 14.93 -11.24
CA GLU A 84 -38.46 14.07 -11.88
C GLU A 84 -37.82 14.73 -13.11
N LEU A 85 -38.53 15.68 -13.74
CA LEU A 85 -38.01 16.43 -14.89
C LEU A 85 -36.81 17.32 -14.55
N LEU A 86 -36.48 17.49 -13.27
CA LEU A 86 -35.23 18.13 -12.84
C LEU A 86 -34.00 17.45 -13.47
N ASN A 87 -34.02 16.13 -13.67
CA ASN A 87 -32.94 15.39 -14.35
C ASN A 87 -32.73 15.89 -15.79
N ASN A 88 -33.78 16.35 -16.47
CA ASN A 88 -33.71 16.89 -17.83
C ASN A 88 -33.34 18.38 -17.88
N VAL A 89 -33.40 19.10 -16.75
CA VAL A 89 -33.05 20.53 -16.71
C VAL A 89 -31.52 20.67 -16.82
N PRO A 90 -30.99 21.48 -17.76
CA PRO A 90 -29.56 21.73 -17.85
C PRO A 90 -29.00 22.40 -16.60
N GLU A 91 -27.75 22.08 -16.26
CA GLU A 91 -27.11 22.50 -15.00
C GLU A 91 -27.14 24.03 -14.79
N ASN A 92 -26.94 24.82 -15.85
CA ASN A 92 -26.99 26.28 -15.79
C ASN A 92 -28.38 26.85 -15.46
N PHE A 93 -29.45 26.06 -15.59
CA PHE A 93 -30.82 26.44 -15.23
C PHE A 93 -31.31 25.84 -13.91
N ARG A 94 -30.55 24.93 -13.29
CA ARG A 94 -30.84 24.39 -11.94
C ARG A 94 -30.51 25.41 -10.86
N THR A 95 -31.36 26.43 -10.74
CA THR A 95 -31.26 27.45 -9.67
C THR A 95 -31.75 26.88 -8.34
N LEU A 96 -31.27 27.42 -7.21
CA LEU A 96 -31.68 27.00 -5.86
C LEU A 96 -33.20 26.92 -5.71
N ARG A 97 -33.92 27.92 -6.23
CA ARG A 97 -35.39 27.96 -6.21
C ARG A 97 -36.04 26.78 -6.95
N ILE A 98 -35.54 26.42 -8.13
CA ILE A 98 -36.10 25.29 -8.92
C ILE A 98 -35.82 23.97 -8.20
N CYS A 99 -34.61 23.79 -7.69
CA CYS A 99 -34.24 22.60 -6.95
C CYS A 99 -35.06 22.46 -5.66
N ILE A 100 -35.15 23.49 -4.82
CA ILE A 100 -35.95 23.46 -3.57
C ILE A 100 -37.41 23.15 -3.87
N ASN A 101 -38.00 23.74 -4.92
CA ASN A 101 -39.37 23.43 -5.30
C ASN A 101 -39.55 21.96 -5.71
N ALA A 102 -38.59 21.37 -6.44
CA ALA A 102 -38.61 19.95 -6.77
C ALA A 102 -38.54 19.09 -5.50
N ILE A 103 -37.59 19.38 -4.61
CA ILE A 103 -37.33 18.64 -3.36
C ILE A 103 -38.53 18.70 -2.41
N LYS A 104 -39.18 19.87 -2.29
CA LYS A 104 -40.40 20.02 -1.48
C LYS A 104 -41.49 19.03 -1.93
N LYS A 105 -41.63 18.79 -3.24
CA LYS A 105 -42.58 17.83 -3.81
C LYS A 105 -42.10 16.38 -3.68
N ASP A 106 -40.88 16.10 -4.12
CA ASP A 106 -40.24 14.79 -4.04
C ASP A 106 -38.75 14.90 -3.69
N VAL A 107 -38.38 14.33 -2.55
CA VAL A 107 -37.01 14.33 -2.03
C VAL A 107 -36.05 13.51 -2.90
N SER A 108 -36.55 12.52 -3.64
CA SER A 108 -35.70 11.68 -4.51
C SER A 108 -34.96 12.50 -5.58
N THR A 109 -35.54 13.65 -5.98
CA THR A 109 -35.01 14.57 -6.98
C THR A 109 -33.68 15.23 -6.58
N LEU A 110 -33.36 15.19 -5.29
CA LEU A 110 -32.11 15.68 -4.70
C LEU A 110 -30.89 14.96 -5.30
N SER A 111 -31.05 13.71 -5.75
CA SER A 111 -30.03 12.95 -6.50
C SER A 111 -29.62 13.62 -7.83
N TYR A 112 -30.49 14.45 -8.42
CA TYR A 112 -30.23 15.19 -9.66
C TYR A 112 -29.50 16.52 -9.44
N VAL A 113 -29.27 16.95 -8.20
CA VAL A 113 -28.50 18.17 -7.90
C VAL A 113 -27.02 17.82 -7.77
N SER A 114 -26.15 18.59 -8.44
CA SER A 114 -24.70 18.43 -8.35
C SER A 114 -24.17 18.63 -6.93
N ARG A 115 -23.05 17.97 -6.59
CA ARG A 115 -22.48 18.02 -5.23
C ARG A 115 -22.17 19.44 -4.76
N GLU A 116 -21.62 20.26 -5.66
CA GLU A 116 -21.27 21.67 -5.40
C GLU A 116 -22.49 22.48 -4.96
N LYS A 117 -23.60 22.38 -5.69
CA LYS A 117 -24.82 23.14 -5.40
C LYS A 117 -25.55 22.67 -4.15
N ARG A 118 -25.33 21.45 -3.68
CA ARG A 118 -26.00 20.93 -2.46
C ARG A 118 -25.64 21.73 -1.22
N TYR A 119 -24.42 22.25 -1.13
CA TYR A 119 -23.99 23.12 -0.02
C TYR A 119 -24.66 24.49 -0.02
N GLU A 120 -25.21 24.92 -1.16
CA GLU A 120 -25.93 26.19 -1.31
C GLU A 120 -27.45 26.03 -1.19
N LEU A 121 -27.98 24.79 -1.20
CA LEU A 121 -29.42 24.53 -1.17
C LEU A 121 -30.08 24.92 0.14
N PHE A 122 -29.41 24.65 1.26
CA PHE A 122 -29.98 24.83 2.58
C PHE A 122 -29.23 25.96 3.31
N ASP A 123 -29.97 27.03 3.60
CA ASP A 123 -29.46 28.19 4.33
C ASP A 123 -30.19 28.35 5.68
N ASN A 124 -29.84 29.40 6.42
CA ASN A 124 -30.45 29.73 7.70
C ASN A 124 -31.97 29.99 7.62
N ASN A 125 -32.54 30.23 6.43
CA ASN A 125 -33.97 30.48 6.22
C ASN A 125 -34.76 29.22 5.87
N THR A 126 -34.09 28.07 5.68
CA THR A 126 -34.73 26.80 5.32
C THR A 126 -35.74 26.36 6.39
N GLU A 127 -36.96 25.97 6.02
CA GLU A 127 -37.95 25.43 6.94
C GLU A 127 -37.48 24.12 7.58
N ILE A 128 -37.63 23.97 8.91
CA ILE A 128 -37.18 22.76 9.63
C ILE A 128 -37.90 21.50 9.15
N ASP A 129 -39.16 21.60 8.74
CA ASP A 129 -39.94 20.45 8.24
C ASP A 129 -39.37 19.92 6.91
N LEU A 130 -38.82 20.80 6.06
CA LEU A 130 -38.12 20.37 4.86
C LEU A 130 -36.83 19.62 5.20
N ILE A 131 -36.07 20.11 6.18
CA ILE A 131 -34.85 19.46 6.66
C ILE A 131 -35.17 18.05 7.18
N LYS A 132 -36.18 17.93 8.05
CA LYS A 132 -36.64 16.64 8.58
C LYS A 132 -36.99 15.67 7.45
N LYS A 133 -37.83 16.11 6.51
CA LYS A 133 -38.24 15.29 5.35
C LYS A 133 -37.06 14.81 4.51
N VAL A 134 -36.03 15.65 4.34
CA VAL A 134 -34.81 15.29 3.59
C VAL A 134 -33.97 14.26 4.34
N VAL A 135 -33.79 14.46 5.65
CA VAL A 135 -32.98 13.58 6.50
C VAL A 135 -33.66 12.23 6.73
N GLU A 136 -34.99 12.18 6.88
CA GLU A 136 -35.79 10.95 6.96
C GLU A 136 -35.66 10.09 5.69
N HIS A 137 -35.56 10.72 4.52
CA HIS A 137 -35.33 10.00 3.27
C HIS A 137 -33.91 9.40 3.21
N ASN A 138 -32.91 10.15 3.68
CA ASN A 138 -31.53 9.71 3.73
C ASN A 138 -30.73 10.55 4.74
N SER A 139 -30.29 9.91 5.82
CA SER A 139 -29.60 10.58 6.93
C SER A 139 -28.26 11.21 6.55
N LYS A 140 -27.63 10.75 5.45
CA LYS A 140 -26.35 11.30 4.97
C LYS A 140 -26.42 12.76 4.57
N TRP A 141 -27.62 13.27 4.30
CA TRP A 141 -27.85 14.64 3.87
C TRP A 141 -27.73 15.67 4.99
N LEU A 142 -27.62 15.23 6.24
CA LEU A 142 -27.28 16.10 7.37
C LEU A 142 -26.05 16.96 7.09
N MET A 143 -25.10 16.47 6.27
CA MET A 143 -23.85 17.17 5.96
C MET A 143 -24.03 18.54 5.27
N TYR A 144 -25.23 18.82 4.76
CA TYR A 144 -25.56 20.08 4.09
C TYR A 144 -26.41 21.02 4.95
N MET A 145 -26.72 20.66 6.19
CA MET A 145 -27.67 21.42 7.02
C MET A 145 -27.03 22.61 7.73
N PRO A 146 -27.75 23.73 7.90
CA PRO A 146 -27.20 24.91 8.56
C PRO A 146 -27.02 24.69 10.07
N ASN A 147 -25.99 25.32 10.65
CA ASN A 147 -25.79 25.30 12.10
C ASN A 147 -26.70 26.30 12.81
N ARG A 148 -27.86 25.81 13.31
CA ARG A 148 -28.80 26.59 14.13
C ARG A 148 -29.46 25.73 15.22
N PRO A 149 -29.98 26.33 16.31
CA PRO A 149 -30.41 25.58 17.50
C PRO A 149 -31.48 24.51 17.26
N ASP A 150 -32.49 24.79 16.42
CA ASP A 150 -33.55 23.84 16.06
C ASP A 150 -33.02 22.64 15.24
N VAL A 151 -32.04 22.87 14.36
CA VAL A 151 -31.37 21.81 13.60
C VAL A 151 -30.48 20.97 14.52
N ARG A 152 -29.75 21.58 15.45
CA ARG A 152 -28.93 20.81 16.42
C ARG A 152 -29.78 19.98 17.35
N ALA A 153 -30.91 20.50 17.83
CA ALA A 153 -31.89 19.72 18.58
C ALA A 153 -32.43 18.54 17.75
N PHE A 154 -32.68 18.73 16.46
CA PHE A 154 -33.06 17.64 15.57
C PHE A 154 -31.93 16.62 15.37
N CYS A 155 -30.68 17.04 15.20
CA CYS A 155 -29.53 16.12 15.16
C CYS A 155 -29.44 15.26 16.42
N ILE A 156 -29.69 15.82 17.60
CA ILE A 156 -29.74 15.07 18.86
C ILE A 156 -30.85 14.01 18.79
N SER A 157 -32.06 14.37 18.37
CA SER A 157 -33.13 13.38 18.21
C SER A 157 -32.79 12.27 17.20
N CYS A 158 -32.11 12.58 16.10
CA CYS A 158 -31.64 11.55 15.17
C CYS A 158 -30.60 10.63 15.83
N MET A 159 -29.67 11.17 16.63
CA MET A 159 -28.68 10.37 17.36
C MET A 159 -29.28 9.54 18.50
N GLU A 160 -30.46 9.90 19.03
CA GLU A 160 -31.20 9.08 19.98
C GLU A 160 -31.74 7.79 19.33
N GLU A 161 -32.11 7.86 18.06
CA GLU A 161 -32.58 6.71 17.27
C GLU A 161 -31.42 5.90 16.68
N ASP A 162 -30.46 6.57 16.04
CA ASP A 162 -29.28 5.98 15.42
C ASP A 162 -28.07 6.90 15.57
N PHE A 163 -27.15 6.52 16.44
CA PHE A 163 -25.94 7.30 16.71
C PHE A 163 -24.97 7.36 15.51
N SER A 164 -25.07 6.41 14.56
CA SER A 164 -24.21 6.39 13.36
C SER A 164 -24.39 7.66 12.51
N VAL A 165 -25.55 8.30 12.63
CA VAL A 165 -25.91 9.53 11.93
C VAL A 165 -24.99 10.70 12.28
N ALA A 166 -24.36 10.67 13.46
CA ALA A 166 -23.43 11.71 13.91
C ALA A 166 -22.28 11.97 12.91
N GLN A 167 -21.85 10.94 12.18
CA GLN A 167 -20.77 11.04 11.19
C GLN A 167 -21.10 12.01 10.05
N TYR A 168 -22.38 12.15 9.71
CA TYR A 168 -22.84 12.98 8.60
C TYR A 168 -23.08 14.43 8.99
N MET A 169 -22.98 14.80 10.28
CA MET A 169 -23.16 16.19 10.69
C MET A 169 -22.08 17.10 10.07
N PRO A 170 -22.43 18.35 9.71
CA PRO A 170 -21.46 19.33 9.24
C PRO A 170 -20.55 19.74 10.40
N GLU A 171 -19.33 20.16 10.07
CA GLU A 171 -18.28 20.42 11.06
C GLU A 171 -18.70 21.46 12.10
N GLN A 172 -19.42 22.51 11.68
CA GLN A 172 -19.89 23.55 12.60
C GLN A 172 -20.91 23.03 13.62
N ILE A 173 -21.68 21.99 13.29
CA ILE A 173 -22.59 21.31 14.23
C ILE A 173 -21.80 20.37 15.14
N LYS A 174 -20.82 19.63 14.59
CA LYS A 174 -20.01 18.68 15.36
C LYS A 174 -19.24 19.32 16.52
N ILE A 175 -18.85 20.59 16.38
CA ILE A 175 -18.14 21.35 17.42
C ILE A 175 -19.05 22.15 18.35
N ALA A 176 -20.37 22.07 18.19
CA ALA A 176 -21.30 22.83 19.03
C ALA A 176 -21.40 22.21 20.43
N ASP A 177 -21.45 23.06 21.47
CA ASP A 177 -21.43 22.63 22.88
C ASP A 177 -22.56 21.66 23.23
N ASP A 178 -23.77 21.90 22.72
CA ASP A 178 -24.94 21.05 22.96
C ASP A 178 -24.76 19.64 22.36
N ILE A 179 -24.19 19.55 21.16
CA ILE A 179 -23.86 18.29 20.48
C ILE A 179 -22.76 17.54 21.24
N LEU A 180 -21.63 18.18 21.52
CA LEU A 180 -20.51 17.55 22.23
C LEU A 180 -20.91 17.07 23.62
N ASN A 181 -21.67 17.88 24.37
CA ASN A 181 -22.18 17.49 25.68
C ASN A 181 -23.08 16.26 25.58
N TYR A 182 -24.02 16.22 24.63
CA TYR A 182 -24.85 15.05 24.42
C TYR A 182 -24.02 13.80 24.12
N GLN A 183 -23.03 13.89 23.21
CA GLN A 183 -22.15 12.78 22.86
C GLN A 183 -21.29 12.30 24.04
N LYS A 184 -20.83 13.24 24.88
CA LYS A 184 -20.15 12.96 26.14
C LYS A 184 -21.05 12.19 27.12
N THR A 185 -22.32 12.60 27.29
CA THR A 185 -23.27 11.87 28.16
C THR A 185 -23.57 10.45 27.70
N LYS A 186 -23.39 10.15 26.41
CA LYS A 186 -23.52 8.80 25.84
C LYS A 186 -22.24 7.97 25.90
N GLY A 187 -21.14 8.52 26.43
CA GLY A 187 -19.84 7.85 26.49
C GLY A 187 -19.21 7.59 25.12
N LYS A 188 -19.59 8.37 24.10
CA LYS A 188 -19.11 8.22 22.71
C LYS A 188 -17.97 9.16 22.34
N LEU A 189 -17.66 10.11 23.23
CA LEU A 189 -16.64 11.15 23.05
C LEU A 189 -15.36 10.74 23.77
N HIS A 190 -14.22 10.78 23.07
CA HIS A 190 -12.90 10.50 23.63
C HIS A 190 -11.91 11.61 23.30
N PHE A 191 -11.11 12.03 24.29
CA PHE A 191 -10.01 12.96 24.08
C PHE A 191 -8.79 12.21 23.55
N ILE A 192 -8.36 12.53 22.33
CA ILE A 192 -7.20 11.88 21.68
C ILE A 192 -5.91 12.63 22.02
N HIS A 193 -5.96 13.96 22.01
CA HIS A 193 -4.79 14.80 22.19
C HIS A 193 -5.19 16.13 22.81
N LYS A 194 -4.50 16.52 23.88
CA LYS A 194 -4.71 17.76 24.62
C LYS A 194 -3.38 18.52 24.57
N TYR A 195 -3.32 19.72 24.01
CA TYR A 195 -2.04 20.43 23.85
C TYR A 195 -2.20 21.94 23.80
N TYR A 196 -1.11 22.67 24.06
CA TYR A 196 -1.05 24.11 23.84
C TYR A 196 -0.34 24.42 22.52
N ASN A 197 -1.05 25.05 21.58
CA ASN A 197 -0.47 25.58 20.35
C ASN A 197 0.16 26.95 20.63
N SER A 198 1.49 26.99 20.72
CA SER A 198 2.23 28.22 20.97
C SER A 198 2.22 29.22 19.81
N GLU A 199 2.01 28.77 18.57
CA GLU A 199 1.95 29.65 17.40
C GLU A 199 0.64 30.44 17.38
N GLU A 200 -0.47 29.79 17.73
CA GLU A 200 -1.80 30.39 17.75
C GLU A 200 -2.19 30.98 19.11
N GLY A 201 -1.45 30.64 20.17
CA GLY A 201 -1.73 31.06 21.54
C GLY A 201 -3.03 30.44 22.09
N LYS A 202 -3.33 29.19 21.72
CA LYS A 202 -4.58 28.50 22.10
C LYS A 202 -4.32 27.11 22.66
N PHE A 203 -5.17 26.69 23.60
CA PHE A 203 -5.27 25.31 24.04
C PHE A 203 -6.18 24.55 23.09
N CYS A 204 -5.74 23.39 22.63
CA CYS A 204 -6.42 22.57 21.64
C CYS A 204 -6.76 21.20 22.23
N VAL A 205 -7.96 20.71 21.94
CA VAL A 205 -8.40 19.36 22.27
C VAL A 205 -8.85 18.67 20.99
N LYS A 206 -8.12 17.63 20.57
CA LYS A 206 -8.55 16.74 19.49
C LYS A 206 -9.47 15.68 20.07
N ILE A 207 -10.69 15.61 19.55
CA ILE A 207 -11.77 14.77 20.03
C ILE A 207 -12.11 13.72 18.98
N LYS A 208 -12.19 12.45 19.39
CA LYS A 208 -12.78 11.36 18.60
C LYS A 208 -14.20 11.12 19.06
N VAL A 209 -15.13 10.97 18.12
CA VAL A 209 -16.49 10.53 18.41
C VAL A 209 -16.77 9.22 17.71
N VAL A 210 -17.01 8.16 18.48
CA VAL A 210 -17.33 6.82 17.96
C VAL A 210 -18.81 6.76 17.59
N CYS A 211 -19.09 6.64 16.30
CA CYS A 211 -20.42 6.64 15.71
C CYS A 211 -21.04 5.24 15.67
N GLY A 212 -20.23 4.20 15.44
CA GLY A 212 -20.69 2.82 15.32
C GLY A 212 -19.54 1.83 15.14
N GLN A 213 -19.86 0.53 15.10
CA GLN A 213 -18.91 -0.54 14.81
C GLN A 213 -19.58 -1.55 13.86
N HIS A 214 -18.86 -1.99 12.84
CA HIS A 214 -19.30 -3.06 11.94
C HIS A 214 -18.15 -4.01 11.62
N ALA A 215 -18.46 -5.27 11.36
CA ALA A 215 -17.43 -6.24 10.96
C ALA A 215 -16.86 -5.87 9.58
N SER A 216 -15.53 -5.95 9.45
CA SER A 216 -14.84 -5.77 8.17
C SER A 216 -15.34 -6.80 7.16
N ILE A 217 -15.59 -6.35 5.93
CA ILE A 217 -16.01 -7.23 4.83
C ILE A 217 -14.86 -8.17 4.41
N PHE A 218 -13.62 -7.83 4.77
CA PHE A 218 -12.41 -8.53 4.36
C PHE A 218 -11.83 -9.44 5.45
N ASP A 219 -12.15 -9.19 6.72
CA ASP A 219 -11.73 -9.98 7.87
C ASP A 219 -12.83 -10.02 8.94
N GLU A 220 -13.43 -11.18 9.15
CA GLU A 220 -14.52 -11.36 10.12
C GLU A 220 -14.10 -11.11 11.58
N ASN A 221 -12.79 -11.08 11.86
CA ASN A 221 -12.23 -10.76 13.18
C ASN A 221 -11.87 -9.27 13.36
N GLU A 222 -11.91 -8.47 12.29
CA GLU A 222 -11.59 -7.04 12.33
C GLU A 222 -12.88 -6.23 12.45
N MET A 223 -13.05 -5.51 13.57
CA MET A 223 -14.16 -4.60 13.78
C MET A 223 -13.76 -3.20 13.30
N ILE A 224 -14.44 -2.70 12.28
CA ILE A 224 -14.24 -1.33 11.78
C ILE A 224 -15.06 -0.39 12.66
N GLU A 225 -14.35 0.50 13.35
CA GLU A 225 -14.96 1.56 14.13
C GLU A 225 -15.25 2.78 13.26
N GLU A 226 -16.53 3.10 13.08
CA GLU A 226 -16.95 4.35 12.45
C GLU A 226 -16.78 5.49 13.44
N SER A 227 -15.93 6.46 13.11
CA SER A 227 -15.69 7.62 13.96
C SER A 227 -15.35 8.87 13.15
N TYR A 228 -15.50 10.04 13.76
CA TYR A 228 -14.96 11.29 13.22
C TYR A 228 -14.12 12.02 14.27
N CYS A 229 -13.25 12.90 13.79
CA CYS A 229 -12.43 13.76 14.64
C CYS A 229 -12.82 15.23 14.49
N VAL A 230 -12.78 15.99 15.59
CA VAL A 230 -12.87 17.45 15.60
C VAL A 230 -11.82 18.04 16.54
N VAL A 231 -11.53 19.33 16.37
CA VAL A 231 -10.63 20.07 17.25
C VAL A 231 -11.39 21.22 17.91
N MET A 232 -11.31 21.29 19.23
CA MET A 232 -11.81 22.41 20.03
C MET A 232 -10.65 23.29 20.45
N GLU A 233 -10.85 24.61 20.43
CA GLU A 233 -9.83 25.60 20.75
C GLU A 233 -10.29 26.54 21.87
N PHE A 234 -9.40 26.83 22.81
CA PHE A 234 -9.67 27.68 23.96
C PHE A 234 -8.54 28.71 24.09
N GLY A 235 -8.88 29.99 24.25
CA GLY A 235 -7.89 31.03 24.58
C GLY A 235 -7.60 31.16 26.08
N ASP A 236 -8.33 30.44 26.91
CA ASP A 236 -8.31 30.54 28.37
C ASP A 236 -8.11 29.15 28.99
N PHE A 237 -7.20 29.06 29.96
CA PHE A 237 -6.83 27.79 30.59
C PHE A 237 -7.93 27.23 31.47
N ASP A 238 -8.68 28.08 32.20
CA ASP A 238 -9.77 27.61 33.06
C ASP A 238 -10.91 26.99 32.25
N LYS A 239 -11.23 27.58 31.10
CA LYS A 239 -12.21 27.00 30.17
C LYS A 239 -11.73 25.67 29.59
N PHE A 240 -10.47 25.59 29.19
CA PHE A 240 -9.85 24.34 28.72
C PHE A 240 -9.91 23.26 29.80
N TYR A 241 -9.48 23.58 31.02
CA TYR A 241 -9.50 22.68 32.17
C TYR A 241 -10.92 22.21 32.51
N SER A 242 -11.88 23.14 32.53
CA SER A 242 -13.29 22.84 32.81
C SER A 242 -13.92 21.95 31.73
N PHE A 243 -13.58 22.14 30.45
CA PHE A 243 -14.06 21.31 29.36
C PHE A 243 -13.59 19.85 29.48
N LEU A 244 -12.38 19.66 30.01
CA LEU A 244 -11.77 18.37 30.29
C LEU A 244 -12.24 17.75 31.62
N ASP A 245 -13.22 18.33 32.31
CA ASP A 245 -13.63 17.94 33.68
C ASP A 245 -12.47 17.86 34.67
N GLY A 246 -11.44 18.67 34.46
CA GLY A 246 -10.24 18.73 35.28
C GLY A 246 -9.20 17.61 35.05
N ASP A 247 -9.38 16.78 34.02
CA ASP A 247 -8.41 15.75 33.64
C ASP A 247 -7.35 16.27 32.66
N LEU A 248 -6.17 16.59 33.19
CA LEU A 248 -4.99 16.99 32.41
C LEU A 248 -4.05 15.82 32.06
N PHE A 249 -4.44 14.57 32.34
CA PHE A 249 -3.58 13.44 32.01
C PHE A 249 -3.27 13.41 30.52
N ASP A 250 -1.97 13.25 30.21
CA ASP A 250 -1.40 13.25 28.85
C ASP A 250 -1.53 14.59 28.09
N ALA A 251 -1.78 15.71 28.79
CA ALA A 251 -1.82 17.03 28.18
C ALA A 251 -0.42 17.62 27.95
N GLU A 252 -0.15 18.03 26.70
CA GLU A 252 1.12 18.63 26.28
C GLU A 252 1.12 20.16 26.46
N LEU A 253 1.45 20.60 27.68
CA LEU A 253 1.38 22.01 28.11
C LEU A 253 2.75 22.65 28.31
N ARG A 254 3.82 21.99 27.86
CA ARG A 254 5.21 22.40 28.08
C ARG A 254 5.54 23.82 27.61
N ASN A 255 4.89 24.25 26.54
CA ASN A 255 5.13 25.54 25.90
C ASN A 255 4.27 26.68 26.47
N PHE A 256 3.40 26.40 27.44
CA PHE A 256 2.60 27.42 28.11
C PHE A 256 3.33 27.92 29.37
N ASP A 257 3.34 29.23 29.60
CA ASP A 257 4.17 29.86 30.65
C ASP A 257 3.50 29.94 32.03
N PHE A 258 2.20 29.65 32.11
CA PHE A 258 1.38 29.67 33.34
C PHE A 258 1.52 30.94 34.19
N LYS A 259 1.88 32.09 33.58
CA LYS A 259 1.96 33.34 34.34
C LYS A 259 0.58 33.75 34.84
N GLY A 260 0.47 33.97 36.15
CA GLY A 260 -0.77 34.34 36.81
C GLY A 260 -1.71 33.18 37.14
N ILE A 261 -1.30 31.93 36.88
CA ILE A 261 -2.05 30.72 37.21
C ILE A 261 -1.32 29.95 38.31
N ASP A 262 -2.01 29.70 39.42
CA ASP A 262 -1.51 28.91 40.54
C ASP A 262 -1.86 27.43 40.32
N LEU A 263 -0.87 26.64 39.88
CA LEU A 263 -1.04 25.23 39.53
C LEU A 263 -1.49 24.37 40.72
N LYS A 264 -1.34 24.83 41.97
CA LYS A 264 -1.81 24.12 43.18
C LYS A 264 -3.33 24.01 43.26
N GLN A 265 -4.05 24.80 42.46
CA GLN A 265 -5.51 24.79 42.40
C GLN A 265 -6.06 23.76 41.41
N TYR A 266 -5.19 23.11 40.62
CA TYR A 266 -5.57 22.18 39.56
C TYR A 266 -4.98 20.80 39.82
N ASN A 267 -5.68 19.76 39.36
CA ASN A 267 -5.08 18.44 39.24
C ASN A 267 -4.19 18.40 37.99
N ILE A 268 -2.88 18.44 38.20
CA ILE A 268 -1.86 18.43 37.13
C ILE A 268 -1.26 17.04 36.87
N ASP A 269 -1.82 15.99 37.48
CA ASP A 269 -1.29 14.63 37.38
C ASP A 269 -1.23 14.16 35.92
N GLY A 270 -0.03 13.75 35.49
CA GLY A 270 0.23 13.26 34.14
C GLY A 270 0.26 14.33 33.05
N ALA A 271 0.17 15.62 33.39
CA ALA A 271 0.33 16.72 32.44
C ALA A 271 1.81 17.05 32.19
N THR A 272 2.20 17.21 30.92
CA THR A 272 3.55 17.64 30.56
C THR A 272 3.68 19.14 30.75
N ILE A 273 4.19 19.56 31.91
CA ILE A 273 4.50 20.96 32.24
C ILE A 273 6.01 21.14 32.35
N ASN A 274 6.52 22.30 31.93
CA ASN A 274 7.95 22.61 32.02
C ASN A 274 8.45 22.55 33.47
N SER A 275 9.53 21.80 33.72
CA SER A 275 10.12 21.65 35.05
C SER A 275 10.55 22.96 35.71
N GLU A 276 10.90 24.00 34.95
CA GLU A 276 11.18 25.34 35.49
C GLU A 276 9.94 25.97 36.14
N ILE A 277 8.78 25.81 35.52
CA ILE A 277 7.51 26.35 36.02
C ILE A 277 7.11 25.61 37.30
N LEU A 278 7.19 24.28 37.29
CA LEU A 278 6.92 23.47 38.47
C LEU A 278 7.86 23.80 39.61
N GLN A 279 9.15 24.04 39.33
CA GLN A 279 10.12 24.45 40.34
C GLN A 279 9.80 25.82 40.93
N LEU A 280 9.46 26.80 40.09
CA LEU A 280 9.06 28.14 40.53
C LEU A 280 7.83 28.12 41.44
N GLN A 281 6.91 27.17 41.22
CA GLN A 281 5.70 27.01 42.04
C GLN A 281 5.86 26.02 43.21
N GLY A 282 7.04 25.40 43.37
CA GLY A 282 7.35 24.44 44.44
C GLY A 282 6.69 23.07 44.28
N LEU A 283 6.42 22.66 43.04
CA LEU A 283 5.76 21.41 42.64
C LEU A 283 6.71 20.42 41.94
N TYR A 284 7.97 20.78 41.73
CA TYR A 284 8.94 19.93 41.05
C TYR A 284 9.51 18.83 41.97
N ASP A 285 9.43 17.57 41.52
CA ASP A 285 10.13 16.43 42.10
C ASP A 285 11.28 15.97 41.18
N GLY A 286 12.52 16.12 41.65
CA GLY A 286 13.72 15.73 40.91
C GLY A 286 14.25 14.32 41.23
N THR A 287 13.60 13.59 42.14
CA THR A 287 14.08 12.26 42.58
C THR A 287 14.08 11.25 41.43
N TYR A 288 13.04 11.26 40.60
CA TYR A 288 12.91 10.37 39.44
C TYR A 288 14.07 10.54 38.46
N PHE A 289 14.30 11.75 37.95
CA PHE A 289 15.39 12.01 37.00
C PHE A 289 16.78 11.75 37.62
N SER A 290 16.97 12.07 38.91
CA SER A 290 18.23 11.78 39.61
C SER A 290 18.51 10.28 39.69
N SER A 291 17.48 9.45 39.87
CA SER A 291 17.63 7.99 39.92
C SER A 291 18.05 7.41 38.56
N ILE A 292 17.47 7.91 37.46
CA ILE A 292 17.85 7.52 36.09
C ILE A 292 19.31 7.89 35.80
N LYS A 293 19.71 9.11 36.16
CA LYS A 293 21.10 9.57 35.97
C LYS A 293 22.08 8.68 36.74
N LYS A 294 21.75 8.30 37.98
CA LYS A 294 22.58 7.41 38.79
C LYS A 294 22.76 6.02 38.15
N ILE A 295 21.71 5.46 37.56
CA ILE A 295 21.76 4.15 36.86
C ILE A 295 22.77 4.21 35.70
N LEU A 296 22.77 5.31 34.93
CA LEU A 296 23.67 5.52 33.79
C LEU A 296 25.08 5.98 34.19
N GLU A 297 25.24 6.70 35.30
CA GLU A 297 26.57 7.09 35.82
C GLU A 297 27.35 5.90 36.40
N THR A 298 26.64 4.87 36.88
CA THR A 298 27.26 3.59 37.27
C THR A 298 27.56 2.67 36.09
N ASP A 299 27.23 3.11 34.87
CA ASP A 299 27.37 2.33 33.65
C ASP A 299 28.77 2.44 33.06
N SER A 300 29.39 1.30 32.75
CA SER A 300 30.77 1.21 32.28
C SER A 300 30.91 1.26 30.76
N ASP A 301 29.92 1.83 30.06
CA ASP A 301 29.87 1.92 28.59
C ASP A 301 30.86 2.92 27.96
N GLU A 302 31.82 3.46 28.74
CA GLU A 302 32.94 4.28 28.25
C GLU A 302 33.68 3.60 27.08
N PHE A 303 33.73 2.27 27.05
CA PHE A 303 34.44 1.49 26.02
C PHE A 303 33.75 1.52 24.64
N MET A 304 32.41 1.44 24.59
CA MET A 304 31.64 1.56 23.34
C MET A 304 31.56 3.00 22.87
N GLY A 305 31.31 3.94 23.80
CA GLY A 305 31.25 5.37 23.52
C GLY A 305 32.54 5.94 22.91
N SER A 306 33.72 5.43 23.26
CA SER A 306 35.00 5.88 22.68
C SER A 306 35.27 5.40 21.24
N ASN A 307 34.66 4.29 20.82
CA ASN A 307 34.90 3.62 19.53
C ASN A 307 33.78 3.87 18.50
N GLU A 308 32.75 4.64 18.88
CA GLU A 308 31.65 5.05 17.99
C GLU A 308 32.18 5.96 16.87
N ILE A 309 32.01 5.53 15.62
CA ILE A 309 32.39 6.33 14.45
C ILE A 309 31.29 7.36 14.19
N MET A 310 31.55 8.64 14.51
CA MET A 310 30.66 9.73 14.11
C MET A 310 30.70 9.92 12.59
N ILE A 311 29.64 9.50 11.90
CA ILE A 311 29.42 9.87 10.51
C ILE A 311 28.87 11.31 10.51
N PRO A 312 29.52 12.27 9.83
CA PRO A 312 29.03 13.65 9.76
C PRO A 312 27.64 13.69 9.11
N ASN A 313 26.70 14.36 9.78
CA ASN A 313 25.37 14.80 9.32
C ASN A 313 25.05 14.51 7.84
N GLU A 314 24.35 13.41 7.60
CA GLU A 314 23.22 13.27 6.67
C GLU A 314 22.88 11.77 6.60
N PHE A 315 22.12 11.27 7.59
CA PHE A 315 21.35 10.06 7.34
C PHE A 315 20.34 10.41 6.24
N CYS A 316 20.68 10.05 5.00
CA CYS A 316 19.69 9.98 3.95
C CYS A 316 18.77 8.81 4.33
N TYR A 317 17.59 9.12 4.85
CA TYR A 317 16.49 8.18 4.96
C TYR A 317 15.74 8.28 3.64
N PRO A 318 16.09 7.47 2.61
CA PRO A 318 15.34 7.48 1.37
C PRO A 318 13.87 7.24 1.73
N LYS A 319 12.98 8.06 1.18
CA LYS A 319 11.55 7.78 1.30
C LYS A 319 11.23 6.65 0.33
N PRO A 320 10.48 5.61 0.76
CA PRO A 320 9.83 4.71 -0.17
C PRO A 320 9.05 5.57 -1.18
N ILE A 321 9.15 5.26 -2.46
CA ILE A 321 8.43 6.01 -3.49
C ILE A 321 6.96 5.64 -3.39
N ASP A 322 6.14 6.48 -2.73
CA ASP A 322 4.73 6.77 -3.07
C ASP A 322 4.20 7.98 -2.29
N ASP A 323 3.67 8.96 -3.03
CA ASP A 323 3.19 10.27 -2.55
C ASP A 323 1.74 10.56 -2.95
N ASP A 324 0.95 9.55 -3.34
CA ASP A 324 -0.49 9.73 -3.58
C ASP A 324 -1.27 8.67 -2.79
N GLU A 325 -2.18 9.16 -1.94
CA GLU A 325 -2.79 8.46 -0.82
C GLU A 325 -3.64 7.24 -1.17
N HIS A 326 -3.78 6.86 -2.42
CA HIS A 326 -4.52 5.68 -2.82
C HIS A 326 -3.76 5.05 -4.00
N GLU A 327 -3.12 3.89 -3.86
CA GLU A 327 -2.63 3.07 -4.98
C GLU A 327 -2.55 1.59 -4.56
N ARG A 328 -2.72 0.67 -5.52
CA ARG A 328 -2.43 -0.75 -5.31
C ARG A 328 -0.92 -0.93 -5.23
N PHE A 329 -0.41 -1.06 -4.00
CA PHE A 329 0.96 -1.43 -3.70
C PHE A 329 1.48 -2.56 -4.60
N ASP A 330 2.72 -2.42 -5.08
CA ASP A 330 3.44 -3.50 -5.77
C ASP A 330 3.49 -4.74 -4.86
N ILE A 331 2.54 -5.64 -5.07
CA ILE A 331 2.42 -6.86 -4.29
C ILE A 331 3.61 -7.81 -4.47
N SER A 332 4.53 -7.51 -5.40
CA SER A 332 5.69 -8.37 -5.67
C SER A 332 6.87 -8.13 -4.75
N HIS A 333 6.90 -7.01 -4.02
CA HIS A 333 7.96 -6.71 -3.06
C HIS A 333 7.35 -6.27 -1.72
N ILE A 334 7.87 -6.81 -0.63
CA ILE A 334 7.52 -6.44 0.73
C ILE A 334 8.58 -5.44 1.22
N PRO A 335 8.19 -4.22 1.61
CA PRO A 335 9.11 -3.29 2.25
C PRO A 335 9.32 -3.66 3.73
N PHE A 336 10.59 -3.81 4.11
CA PHE A 336 11.04 -4.01 5.47
C PHE A 336 11.79 -2.77 5.94
N PHE A 337 11.22 -2.06 6.90
CA PHE A 337 11.84 -0.94 7.58
C PHE A 337 12.62 -1.45 8.78
N TYR A 338 13.74 -0.84 9.12
CA TYR A 338 14.56 -1.33 10.23
C TYR A 338 15.33 -0.24 10.96
N ILE A 339 15.65 -0.53 12.23
CA ILE A 339 16.45 0.30 13.14
C ILE A 339 17.02 -0.55 14.28
N SER A 340 18.10 -0.09 14.90
CA SER A 340 18.65 -0.70 16.12
C SER A 340 19.37 0.32 16.99
N ASP A 341 19.67 -0.06 18.24
CA ASP A 341 20.55 0.72 19.13
C ASP A 341 20.03 2.14 19.40
N ILE A 342 18.72 2.26 19.70
CA ILE A 342 18.06 3.55 19.96
C ILE A 342 18.55 4.16 21.27
N HIS A 343 18.80 3.33 22.31
CA HIS A 343 19.34 3.74 23.61
C HIS A 343 18.57 4.89 24.29
N LEU A 344 17.27 4.70 24.52
CA LEU A 344 16.37 5.74 25.07
C LEU A 344 16.88 6.36 26.37
N ALA A 345 17.46 5.57 27.27
CA ALA A 345 18.00 6.06 28.54
C ALA A 345 19.11 7.12 28.33
N HIS A 346 20.08 6.85 27.44
CA HIS A 346 21.12 7.81 27.08
C HIS A 346 20.54 9.04 26.38
N ARG A 347 19.55 8.87 25.51
CA ARG A 347 18.88 9.99 24.82
C ARG A 347 18.19 10.93 25.79
N VAL A 348 17.53 10.39 26.82
CA VAL A 348 16.88 11.17 27.87
C VAL A 348 17.92 12.00 28.62
N CYS A 349 19.02 11.40 29.08
CA CYS A 349 20.09 12.14 29.77
C CYS A 349 20.85 13.14 28.87
N ASN A 350 20.96 12.87 27.57
CA ASN A 350 21.54 13.82 26.62
C ASN A 350 20.62 15.01 26.35
N LYS A 351 19.29 14.79 26.37
CA LYS A 351 18.27 15.84 26.16
C LYS A 351 18.11 16.72 27.39
N PHE A 352 18.02 16.12 28.56
CA PHE A 352 17.82 16.79 29.84
C PHE A 352 19.12 16.75 30.63
N LYS A 353 19.81 17.89 30.78
CA LYS A 353 21.13 17.91 31.41
C LYS A 353 21.07 17.90 32.94
N ASP A 354 20.20 18.75 33.49
CA ASP A 354 20.18 19.06 34.93
C ASP A 354 18.87 18.61 35.60
N LYS A 355 17.74 18.71 34.90
CA LYS A 355 16.40 18.44 35.46
C LYS A 355 15.41 18.02 34.38
N ALA A 356 14.45 17.18 34.79
CA ALA A 356 13.29 16.78 34.00
C ALA A 356 12.23 16.17 34.93
N THR A 357 10.96 16.34 34.60
CA THR A 357 9.90 15.54 35.23
C THR A 357 9.71 14.21 34.53
N LYS A 358 8.98 13.28 35.17
CA LYS A 358 8.58 12.01 34.57
C LYS A 358 7.78 12.23 33.27
N GLU A 359 6.92 13.24 33.27
CA GLU A 359 6.03 13.60 32.18
C GLU A 359 6.81 14.22 31.01
N GLU A 360 7.80 15.09 31.28
CA GLU A 360 8.71 15.60 30.25
C GLU A 360 9.49 14.48 29.57
N ILE A 361 9.94 13.47 30.33
CA ILE A 361 10.64 12.29 29.81
C ILE A 361 9.69 11.43 28.97
N ARG A 362 8.50 11.13 29.48
CA ARG A 362 7.46 10.36 28.77
C ARG A 362 7.11 11.02 27.43
N SER A 363 6.85 12.33 27.43
CA SER A 363 6.55 13.11 26.23
C SER A 363 7.71 13.06 25.23
N TYR A 364 8.95 13.18 25.69
CA TYR A 364 10.12 13.09 24.81
C TYR A 364 10.28 11.71 24.16
N ILE A 365 10.05 10.62 24.89
CA ILE A 365 10.09 9.26 24.35
C ILE A 365 8.99 9.06 23.29
N LYS A 366 7.76 9.53 23.56
CA LYS A 366 6.67 9.52 22.58
C LYS A 366 7.02 10.29 21.31
N TYR A 367 7.62 11.48 21.48
CA TYR A 367 8.10 12.29 20.37
C TYR A 367 9.14 11.55 19.52
N LEU A 368 10.06 10.79 20.16
CA LEU A 368 11.03 9.97 19.43
C LEU A 368 10.33 8.91 18.58
N ALA A 369 9.41 8.12 19.16
CA ALA A 369 8.66 7.11 18.41
C ALA A 369 7.92 7.72 17.20
N ARG A 370 7.24 8.85 17.38
CA ARG A 370 6.56 9.60 16.31
C ARG A 370 7.54 10.08 15.23
N SER A 371 8.66 10.65 15.64
CA SER A 371 9.68 11.18 14.73
C SER A 371 10.31 10.06 13.90
N MET A 372 10.55 8.91 14.51
CA MET A 372 11.07 7.72 13.82
C MET A 372 10.12 7.28 12.71
N VAL A 373 8.82 7.12 13.00
CA VAL A 373 7.83 6.72 11.99
C VAL A 373 7.63 7.83 10.94
N SER A 374 7.63 9.09 11.35
CA SER A 374 7.46 10.22 10.42
C SER A 374 8.61 10.36 9.41
N SER A 375 9.78 9.76 9.68
CA SER A 375 10.93 9.80 8.79
C SER A 375 10.67 9.15 7.41
N ILE A 376 9.72 8.23 7.31
CA ILE A 376 9.42 7.51 6.05
C ILE A 376 8.34 8.19 5.19
N GLY A 377 7.65 9.20 5.72
CA GLY A 377 6.48 9.78 5.05
C GLY A 377 5.30 8.81 5.01
N THR A 378 4.69 8.64 3.84
CA THR A 378 3.56 7.73 3.64
C THR A 378 4.01 6.28 3.77
N ARG A 379 3.38 5.54 4.69
CA ARG A 379 3.73 4.15 4.97
C ARG A 379 3.14 3.21 3.90
N PRO A 380 3.95 2.34 3.28
CA PRO A 380 3.42 1.35 2.36
C PRO A 380 2.49 0.34 3.04
N TYR A 381 1.43 -0.11 2.35
CA TYR A 381 0.61 -1.22 2.84
C TYR A 381 1.43 -2.52 2.87
N ASN A 382 1.16 -3.37 3.86
CA ASN A 382 1.85 -4.64 4.04
C ASN A 382 3.38 -4.48 4.20
N SER A 383 3.81 -3.45 4.94
CA SER A 383 5.21 -3.22 5.33
C SER A 383 5.51 -3.75 6.73
N TYR A 384 6.72 -4.25 6.95
CA TYR A 384 7.20 -4.66 8.27
C TYR A 384 8.16 -3.64 8.88
N LEU A 385 8.16 -3.54 10.21
CA LEU A 385 9.15 -2.79 10.98
C LEU A 385 9.98 -3.76 11.81
N LEU A 386 11.29 -3.79 11.61
CA LEU A 386 12.26 -4.63 12.31
C LEU A 386 13.05 -3.79 13.31
N ILE A 387 13.03 -4.16 14.59
CA ILE A 387 13.83 -3.50 15.63
C ILE A 387 14.85 -4.50 16.19
N ALA A 388 16.12 -4.28 15.89
CA ALA A 388 17.21 -5.20 16.22
C ALA A 388 17.87 -4.92 17.59
N GLY A 389 17.04 -4.79 18.64
CA GLY A 389 17.49 -4.67 20.02
C GLY A 389 18.04 -3.30 20.42
N ASP A 390 18.37 -3.18 21.71
CA ASP A 390 18.90 -1.98 22.36
C ASP A 390 18.02 -0.75 22.15
N THR A 391 16.72 -0.95 22.35
CA THR A 391 15.76 0.15 22.45
C THR A 391 16.00 0.92 23.74
N SER A 392 16.12 0.22 24.88
CA SER A 392 16.29 0.86 26.19
C SER A 392 16.83 -0.11 27.24
N SER A 393 17.70 0.39 28.12
CA SER A 393 18.12 -0.30 29.35
C SER A 393 17.15 -0.15 30.53
N ILE A 394 16.09 0.64 30.36
CA ILE A 394 15.03 0.85 31.35
C ILE A 394 13.72 0.36 30.76
N PHE A 395 13.07 -0.60 31.42
CA PHE A 395 11.85 -1.24 30.93
C PHE A 395 10.70 -0.23 30.79
N GLU A 396 10.53 0.69 31.74
CA GLU A 396 9.49 1.74 31.66
C GLU A 396 9.63 2.59 30.38
N PHE A 397 10.84 2.87 29.93
CA PHE A 397 11.07 3.66 28.72
C PHE A 397 10.76 2.85 27.46
N ALA A 398 11.15 1.57 27.42
CA ALA A 398 10.75 0.67 26.35
C ALA A 398 9.21 0.59 26.27
N ALA A 399 8.55 0.43 27.42
CA ALA A 399 7.10 0.35 27.51
C ALA A 399 6.42 1.61 26.94
N ILE A 400 6.88 2.81 27.30
CA ILE A 400 6.35 4.07 26.75
C ILE A 400 6.55 4.12 25.23
N PHE A 401 7.74 3.77 24.75
CA PHE A 401 8.10 3.82 23.33
C PHE A 401 7.23 2.90 22.48
N TYR A 402 7.09 1.63 22.87
CA TYR A 402 6.32 0.64 22.12
C TYR A 402 4.81 0.89 22.18
N ASN A 403 4.27 1.35 23.32
CA ASN A 403 2.87 1.76 23.40
C ASN A 403 2.54 2.93 22.48
N GLU A 404 3.47 3.89 22.33
CA GLU A 404 3.30 4.96 21.35
C GLU A 404 3.45 4.42 19.93
N LEU A 405 4.43 3.56 19.67
CA LEU A 405 4.70 3.02 18.33
C LEU A 405 3.50 2.32 17.70
N ILE A 406 2.75 1.52 18.46
CA ILE A 406 1.56 0.79 17.94
C ILE A 406 0.40 1.72 17.55
N GLN A 407 0.43 3.00 17.93
CA GLN A 407 -0.53 3.99 17.43
C GLN A 407 -0.25 4.37 15.97
N TRP A 408 0.98 4.13 15.49
CA TRP A 408 1.48 4.58 14.19
C TRP A 408 1.84 3.42 13.25
N TRP A 409 1.96 2.20 13.76
CA TRP A 409 2.26 1.01 12.99
C TRP A 409 1.40 -0.17 13.43
N ASN A 410 1.00 -1.03 12.48
CA ASN A 410 0.25 -2.24 12.80
C ASN A 410 1.11 -3.18 13.69
N PRO A 411 0.71 -3.49 14.93
CA PRO A 411 1.53 -4.27 15.85
C PRO A 411 1.93 -5.65 15.28
N ASN A 412 1.04 -6.31 14.54
CA ASN A 412 1.29 -7.61 13.90
C ASN A 412 2.34 -7.57 12.76
N GLN A 413 2.86 -6.38 12.45
CA GLN A 413 3.91 -6.14 11.45
C GLN A 413 5.17 -5.52 12.07
N ILE A 414 5.25 -5.43 13.40
CA ILE A 414 6.44 -5.03 14.13
C ILE A 414 7.11 -6.30 14.64
N VAL A 415 8.37 -6.50 14.26
CA VAL A 415 9.19 -7.64 14.69
C VAL A 415 10.38 -7.12 15.49
N VAL A 416 10.48 -7.56 16.74
CA VAL A 416 11.48 -7.10 17.70
C VAL A 416 12.32 -8.29 18.15
N VAL A 417 13.64 -8.09 18.20
CA VAL A 417 14.55 -8.96 18.96
C VAL A 417 15.14 -8.16 20.11
N PRO A 418 15.42 -8.79 21.27
CA PRO A 418 16.06 -8.08 22.38
C PRO A 418 17.53 -7.81 22.06
N GLY A 419 18.07 -6.73 22.64
CA GLY A 419 19.50 -6.50 22.75
C GLY A 419 20.00 -6.83 24.15
N ASN A 420 21.26 -6.51 24.43
CA ASN A 420 21.83 -6.75 25.76
C ASN A 420 21.28 -5.75 26.80
N HIS A 421 20.88 -4.54 26.38
CA HIS A 421 20.32 -3.54 27.30
C HIS A 421 18.95 -3.92 27.84
N GLU A 422 18.10 -4.60 27.05
CA GLU A 422 16.81 -5.08 27.53
C GLU A 422 16.93 -6.06 28.71
N LEU A 423 18.07 -6.76 28.84
CA LEU A 423 18.33 -7.71 29.93
C LEU A 423 18.71 -7.05 31.28
N TRP A 424 18.88 -5.72 31.32
CA TRP A 424 19.35 -5.04 32.53
C TRP A 424 18.22 -4.71 33.51
N ASP A 425 17.05 -4.36 32.97
CA ASP A 425 15.87 -3.99 33.74
C ASP A 425 14.65 -4.74 33.20
N PRO A 426 13.95 -5.53 34.04
CA PRO A 426 14.21 -5.76 35.46
C PRO A 426 15.51 -6.55 35.73
N CYS A 427 16.19 -6.23 36.82
CA CYS A 427 17.42 -6.89 37.27
C CYS A 427 17.12 -8.26 37.91
N ILE A 428 16.72 -9.22 37.06
CA ILE A 428 16.35 -10.60 37.41
C ILE A 428 17.08 -11.59 36.49
N ASP A 429 16.77 -12.89 36.59
CA ASP A 429 17.39 -13.85 35.67
C ASP A 429 17.01 -13.55 34.21
N MET A 430 17.94 -13.81 33.29
CA MET A 430 17.82 -13.55 31.86
C MET A 430 16.56 -14.17 31.25
N GLU A 431 16.25 -15.44 31.57
CA GLU A 431 15.07 -16.10 31.00
C GLU A 431 13.76 -15.51 31.56
N ASP A 432 13.74 -15.17 32.86
CA ASP A 432 12.61 -14.49 33.49
C ASP A 432 12.41 -13.08 32.90
N ASN A 433 13.51 -12.36 32.60
CA ASN A 433 13.47 -11.04 31.96
C ASN A 433 12.92 -11.15 30.52
N ILE A 434 13.43 -12.10 29.74
CA ILE A 434 12.93 -12.39 28.39
C ILE A 434 11.42 -12.69 28.41
N GLU A 435 10.94 -13.45 29.39
CA GLU A 435 9.51 -13.77 29.53
C GLU A 435 8.66 -12.52 29.87
N ILE A 436 9.19 -11.59 30.65
CA ILE A 436 8.52 -10.29 30.92
C ILE A 436 8.37 -9.50 29.62
N TYR A 437 9.42 -9.39 28.80
CA TYR A 437 9.34 -8.73 27.50
C TYR A 437 8.41 -9.47 26.54
N ARG A 438 8.47 -10.81 26.50
CA ARG A 438 7.59 -11.63 25.65
C ARG A 438 6.13 -11.36 25.98
N LYS A 439 5.75 -11.43 27.26
CA LYS A 439 4.40 -11.11 27.71
C LYS A 439 4.01 -9.66 27.39
N PHE A 440 4.91 -8.72 27.62
CA PHE A 440 4.68 -7.30 27.30
C PHE A 440 4.39 -7.08 25.81
N PHE A 441 5.17 -7.72 24.92
CA PHE A 441 4.96 -7.61 23.48
C PHE A 441 3.72 -8.37 23.00
N ASP A 442 3.42 -9.53 23.59
CA ASP A 442 2.18 -10.28 23.33
C ASP A 442 0.93 -9.45 23.66
N ASP A 443 0.93 -8.75 24.81
CA ASP A 443 -0.16 -7.84 25.21
C ASP A 443 -0.35 -6.67 24.21
N LEU A 444 0.71 -6.28 23.48
CA LEU A 444 0.65 -5.26 22.42
C LEU A 444 0.38 -5.83 21.02
N GLY A 445 0.40 -7.15 20.84
CA GLY A 445 0.37 -7.82 19.54
C GLY A 445 1.64 -7.65 18.70
N ILE A 446 2.76 -7.25 19.32
CA ILE A 446 4.06 -7.11 18.66
C ILE A 446 4.74 -8.48 18.59
N ILE A 447 5.37 -8.78 17.46
CA ILE A 447 6.09 -10.05 17.28
C ILE A 447 7.46 -9.96 17.94
N PHE A 448 7.64 -10.64 19.07
CA PHE A 448 8.91 -10.73 19.78
C PHE A 448 9.59 -12.07 19.50
N LEU A 449 10.83 -12.03 19.00
CA LEU A 449 11.61 -13.22 18.65
C LEU A 449 12.86 -13.30 19.51
N GLN A 450 13.00 -14.40 20.25
CA GLN A 450 14.23 -14.74 20.95
C GLN A 450 14.48 -16.25 20.83
N ASN A 451 15.42 -16.61 19.97
CA ASN A 451 15.67 -18.00 19.54
C ASN A 451 14.49 -18.62 18.78
N ASP A 452 13.69 -17.78 18.11
CA ASP A 452 12.42 -18.16 17.49
C ASP A 452 12.46 -17.99 15.96
N LEU A 453 11.62 -18.76 15.25
CA LEU A 453 11.43 -18.68 13.81
C LEU A 453 9.99 -18.24 13.50
N MET A 454 9.84 -17.07 12.89
CA MET A 454 8.58 -16.55 12.36
C MET A 454 8.41 -16.96 10.90
N CYS A 455 7.22 -17.45 10.55
CA CYS A 455 6.83 -17.87 9.21
C CYS A 455 5.45 -17.27 8.86
N VAL A 456 5.34 -16.54 7.75
CA VAL A 456 4.08 -15.92 7.30
C VAL A 456 3.59 -16.53 5.99
N GLU A 457 2.47 -17.24 6.06
CA GLU A 457 1.79 -17.88 4.93
C GLU A 457 0.71 -16.96 4.33
N ASP A 458 0.78 -16.79 3.00
CA ASP A 458 -0.24 -16.10 2.17
C ASP A 458 -0.73 -14.74 2.74
N ARG A 459 0.17 -14.01 3.41
CA ARG A 459 -0.07 -12.68 4.03
C ARG A 459 -1.13 -12.65 5.14
N LYS A 460 -1.57 -13.82 5.63
CA LYS A 460 -2.68 -13.91 6.59
C LYS A 460 -2.29 -14.64 7.85
N LYS A 461 -1.57 -15.75 7.71
CA LYS A 461 -1.28 -16.64 8.83
C LYS A 461 0.18 -16.49 9.24
N CYS A 462 0.40 -15.90 10.41
CA CYS A 462 1.71 -15.85 11.05
C CYS A 462 1.81 -17.03 12.04
N GLU A 463 2.80 -17.90 11.85
CA GLU A 463 3.18 -18.93 12.82
C GLU A 463 4.57 -18.61 13.38
N ILE A 464 4.76 -18.76 14.69
CA ILE A 464 6.05 -18.61 15.36
C ILE A 464 6.40 -19.97 15.96
N PHE A 465 7.61 -20.45 15.68
CA PHE A 465 8.16 -21.67 16.23
C PHE A 465 9.22 -21.34 17.26
N SER A 466 9.03 -21.82 18.48
CA SER A 466 10.00 -21.67 19.57
C SER A 466 11.27 -22.48 19.33
N GLU A 467 12.34 -22.14 20.03
CA GLU A 467 13.58 -22.93 20.08
C GLU A 467 13.31 -24.43 20.26
N VAL A 468 12.46 -24.78 21.23
CA VAL A 468 12.15 -26.18 21.58
C VAL A 468 11.44 -26.89 20.42
N GLU A 469 10.54 -26.20 19.72
CA GLU A 469 9.84 -26.75 18.56
C GLU A 469 10.77 -26.93 17.37
N ILE A 470 11.61 -25.93 17.07
CA ILE A 470 12.59 -25.97 15.97
C ILE A 470 13.54 -27.16 16.14
N LEU A 471 14.06 -27.37 17.35
CA LEU A 471 15.00 -28.44 17.63
C LEU A 471 14.34 -29.83 17.59
N LYS A 472 13.04 -29.93 17.92
CA LYS A 472 12.27 -31.18 17.83
C LYS A 472 11.90 -31.56 16.40
N MET A 473 11.61 -30.58 15.55
CA MET A 473 11.17 -30.82 14.18
C MET A 473 12.27 -31.44 13.30
N SER A 474 11.88 -32.34 12.40
CA SER A 474 12.75 -32.81 11.33
C SER A 474 13.03 -31.70 10.31
N GLU A 475 14.04 -31.88 9.45
CA GLU A 475 14.31 -30.92 8.38
C GLU A 475 13.14 -30.86 7.37
N GLU A 476 12.50 -32.01 7.11
CA GLU A 476 11.31 -32.11 6.25
C GLU A 476 10.09 -31.39 6.86
N GLU A 477 9.88 -31.50 8.17
CA GLU A 477 8.78 -30.81 8.86
C GLU A 477 8.93 -29.29 8.79
N ILE A 478 10.14 -28.76 9.03
CA ILE A 478 10.45 -27.33 8.89
C ILE A 478 10.19 -26.86 7.46
N ARG A 479 10.64 -27.63 6.45
CA ARG A 479 10.37 -27.33 5.03
C ARG A 479 8.87 -27.30 4.74
N SER A 480 8.12 -28.32 5.18
CA SER A 480 6.69 -28.41 4.93
C SER A 480 5.90 -27.24 5.53
N LYS A 481 6.29 -26.77 6.72
CA LYS A 481 5.65 -25.62 7.38
C LYS A 481 6.03 -24.27 6.77
N SER A 482 7.16 -24.20 6.07
CA SER A 482 7.70 -22.94 5.53
C SER A 482 7.50 -22.79 4.01
N GLN A 483 7.14 -23.85 3.29
CA GLN A 483 7.14 -23.88 1.82
C GLN A 483 6.18 -22.86 1.15
N CYS A 484 5.11 -22.47 1.84
CA CYS A 484 4.13 -21.47 1.39
C CYS A 484 4.36 -20.08 2.02
N CYS A 485 5.47 -19.89 2.74
CA CYS A 485 5.74 -18.64 3.45
C CYS A 485 6.45 -17.63 2.56
N SER A 486 5.90 -16.42 2.48
CA SER A 486 6.52 -15.28 1.79
C SER A 486 7.49 -14.51 2.68
N VAL A 487 7.38 -14.65 4.00
CA VAL A 487 8.27 -14.04 4.98
C VAL A 487 8.71 -15.10 5.98
N ILE A 488 10.02 -15.23 6.17
CA ILE A 488 10.64 -16.11 7.15
C ILE A 488 11.71 -15.31 7.89
N ILE A 489 11.59 -15.21 9.22
CA ILE A 489 12.51 -14.45 10.07
C ILE A 489 12.99 -15.32 11.22
N LEU A 490 14.30 -15.52 11.33
CA LEU A 490 14.95 -16.12 12.49
C LEU A 490 15.47 -14.99 13.39
N GLY A 491 15.02 -14.95 14.64
CA GLY A 491 15.27 -13.81 15.55
C GLY A 491 15.93 -14.19 16.88
N GLY A 492 16.83 -13.34 17.37
CA GLY A 492 17.34 -13.39 18.76
C GLY A 492 18.57 -12.52 19.02
N ILE A 493 19.10 -12.53 20.24
CA ILE A 493 20.30 -11.73 20.59
C ILE A 493 21.52 -12.16 19.77
N GLY A 494 21.70 -13.47 19.59
CA GLY A 494 22.88 -14.06 18.95
C GLY A 494 24.09 -14.20 19.90
N PHE A 495 24.20 -13.33 20.91
CA PHE A 495 25.30 -13.29 21.89
C PHE A 495 26.68 -13.11 21.24
N SER A 496 27.69 -12.81 22.05
CA SER A 496 28.99 -12.31 21.59
C SER A 496 30.17 -13.20 21.95
N GLY A 497 29.92 -14.47 22.30
CA GLY A 497 30.92 -15.37 22.86
C GLY A 497 32.17 -15.60 22.00
N LEU A 498 32.13 -15.37 20.67
CA LEU A 498 33.31 -15.46 19.79
C LEU A 498 34.03 -14.13 19.58
N ASN A 499 33.49 -13.02 20.08
CA ASN A 499 34.11 -11.70 19.97
C ASN A 499 35.22 -11.54 21.02
N GLU A 500 36.43 -11.18 20.62
CA GLU A 500 37.56 -11.02 21.55
C GLU A 500 37.44 -9.79 22.46
N LYS A 501 36.71 -8.75 22.04
CA LYS A 501 36.68 -7.44 22.69
C LYS A 501 35.33 -7.11 23.32
N PHE A 502 34.26 -7.27 22.56
CA PHE A 502 32.89 -6.92 22.94
C PHE A 502 32.15 -8.19 23.33
N ASN A 503 32.53 -8.77 24.48
CA ASN A 503 31.91 -9.97 25.04
C ASN A 503 31.55 -9.76 26.52
N ALA A 504 30.83 -10.71 27.13
CA ALA A 504 30.34 -10.59 28.51
C ALA A 504 31.42 -10.42 29.60
N SER A 505 32.72 -10.49 29.27
CA SER A 505 33.79 -10.10 30.21
C SER A 505 33.94 -8.59 30.35
N ASN A 506 33.53 -7.84 29.32
CA ASN A 506 33.77 -6.41 29.15
C ASN A 506 32.49 -5.60 28.95
N ILE A 507 31.39 -6.23 28.52
CA ILE A 507 30.08 -5.60 28.33
C ILE A 507 29.03 -6.27 29.24
N ARG A 508 27.93 -5.56 29.50
CA ARG A 508 26.87 -6.00 30.41
C ARG A 508 25.73 -6.67 29.67
N TYR A 509 25.29 -7.80 30.22
CA TYR A 509 24.12 -8.58 29.76
C TYR A 509 23.07 -8.73 30.86
N GLY A 510 23.19 -8.00 31.98
CA GLY A 510 22.27 -8.05 33.11
C GLY A 510 22.67 -9.07 34.17
N LYS A 511 21.83 -9.20 35.20
CA LYS A 511 22.15 -9.92 36.45
C LYS A 511 22.79 -11.30 36.25
N SER A 512 22.24 -12.07 35.32
CA SER A 512 22.67 -13.44 34.99
C SER A 512 24.11 -13.57 34.47
N PHE A 513 24.75 -12.46 34.11
CA PHE A 513 26.15 -12.36 33.70
C PHE A 513 26.94 -11.46 34.65
N ASP A 514 26.36 -10.30 35.02
CA ASP A 514 27.01 -9.25 35.80
C ASP A 514 27.40 -9.70 37.23
N GLU A 515 26.71 -10.69 37.81
CA GLU A 515 27.06 -11.27 39.13
C GLU A 515 28.16 -12.35 39.06
N LEU A 516 28.59 -12.75 37.86
CA LEU A 516 29.61 -13.78 37.65
C LEU A 516 31.03 -13.19 37.60
N SER A 517 32.05 -14.03 37.77
CA SER A 517 33.42 -13.63 37.42
C SER A 517 33.53 -13.41 35.90
N ARG A 518 34.50 -12.60 35.45
CA ARG A 518 34.71 -12.34 34.02
C ARG A 518 34.83 -13.62 33.19
N GLU A 519 35.58 -14.61 33.68
CA GLU A 519 35.75 -15.88 32.99
C GLU A 519 34.47 -16.72 32.95
N ALA A 520 33.65 -16.65 34.01
CA ALA A 520 32.37 -17.36 34.07
C ALA A 520 31.32 -16.70 33.17
N ALA A 521 31.28 -15.36 33.14
CA ALA A 521 30.43 -14.59 32.23
C ALA A 521 30.76 -14.90 30.77
N LEU A 522 32.05 -14.92 30.38
CA LEU A 522 32.48 -15.30 29.04
C LEU A 522 32.07 -16.73 28.67
N ARG A 523 32.23 -17.69 29.59
CA ARG A 523 31.81 -19.08 29.33
C ARG A 523 30.31 -19.18 29.09
N LYS A 524 29.51 -18.40 29.82
CA LYS A 524 28.06 -18.34 29.62
C LYS A 524 27.70 -17.70 28.28
N ASP A 525 28.35 -16.59 27.91
CA ASP A 525 28.19 -15.92 26.61
C ASP A 525 28.49 -16.87 25.44
N ILE A 526 29.58 -17.66 25.56
CA ILE A 526 29.91 -18.72 24.59
C ILE A 526 28.79 -19.79 24.52
N GLN A 527 28.20 -20.18 25.65
CA GLN A 527 27.12 -21.16 25.67
C GLN A 527 25.86 -20.64 24.98
N GLU A 528 25.47 -19.39 25.23
CA GLU A 528 24.30 -18.78 24.57
C GLU A 528 24.53 -18.55 23.07
N ALA A 529 25.76 -18.18 22.67
CA ALA A 529 26.13 -18.10 21.26
C ALA A 529 26.05 -19.47 20.57
N ILE A 530 26.49 -20.56 21.23
CA ILE A 530 26.36 -21.94 20.73
C ILE A 530 24.89 -22.35 20.62
N ARG A 531 24.06 -21.94 21.57
CA ARG A 531 22.61 -22.22 21.60
C ARG A 531 21.93 -21.62 20.37
N PHE A 532 22.11 -20.33 20.09
CA PHE A 532 21.57 -19.70 18.88
C PHE A 532 22.16 -20.30 17.60
N ASN A 533 23.46 -20.56 17.56
CA ASN A 533 24.13 -21.18 16.41
C ASN A 533 23.57 -22.57 16.07
N THR A 534 23.14 -23.34 17.08
CA THR A 534 22.51 -24.66 16.88
C THR A 534 21.20 -24.54 16.12
N ILE A 535 20.37 -23.55 16.49
CA ILE A 535 19.11 -23.23 15.81
C ILE A 535 19.38 -22.75 14.39
N TYR A 536 20.28 -21.78 14.24
CA TYR A 536 20.71 -21.27 12.94
C TYR A 536 21.14 -22.40 12.00
N THR A 537 21.96 -23.33 12.48
CA THR A 537 22.47 -24.46 11.70
C THR A 537 21.35 -25.42 11.30
N LYS A 538 20.36 -25.66 12.18
CA LYS A 538 19.18 -26.47 11.88
C LYS A 538 18.32 -25.83 10.79
N ILE A 539 18.09 -24.52 10.87
CA ILE A 539 17.35 -23.77 9.85
C ILE A 539 18.14 -23.73 8.55
N LEU A 540 19.47 -23.53 8.59
CA LEU A 540 20.31 -23.52 7.40
C LEU A 540 20.24 -24.85 6.63
N LYS A 541 20.30 -25.99 7.32
CA LYS A 541 20.14 -27.31 6.69
C LYS A 541 18.74 -27.52 6.09
N SER A 542 17.73 -26.90 6.70
CA SER A 542 16.34 -27.06 6.28
C SER A 542 15.96 -26.13 5.13
N LEU A 543 16.43 -24.87 5.17
CA LEU A 543 15.94 -23.72 4.38
C LEU A 543 17.06 -22.97 3.61
N ASP A 544 18.16 -23.64 3.26
CA ASP A 544 19.31 -23.09 2.51
C ASP A 544 18.98 -22.38 1.16
N LYS A 545 17.87 -22.73 0.52
CA LYS A 545 17.39 -22.19 -0.77
C LYS A 545 16.22 -21.22 -0.62
N SER A 546 15.70 -21.09 0.60
CA SER A 546 14.61 -20.15 0.89
C SER A 546 15.17 -18.81 1.35
N ARG A 547 14.44 -17.73 1.08
CA ARG A 547 14.78 -16.41 1.61
C ARG A 547 14.48 -16.39 3.11
N VAL A 548 15.51 -16.27 3.93
CA VAL A 548 15.39 -16.13 5.40
C VAL A 548 16.05 -14.82 5.80
N ILE A 549 15.36 -14.03 6.63
CA ILE A 549 15.94 -12.87 7.31
C ILE A 549 16.46 -13.35 8.66
N VAL A 550 17.76 -13.21 8.89
CA VAL A 550 18.39 -13.46 10.18
C VAL A 550 18.50 -12.11 10.88
N LEU A 551 17.57 -11.88 11.81
CA LEU A 551 17.48 -10.67 12.61
C LEU A 551 18.15 -10.94 13.96
N THR A 552 19.37 -10.43 14.16
CA THR A 552 20.07 -10.60 15.43
C THR A 552 20.50 -9.27 16.00
N HIS A 553 20.55 -9.13 17.32
CA HIS A 553 21.17 -7.92 17.88
C HIS A 553 22.67 -7.92 17.60
N VAL A 554 23.37 -9.02 17.92
CA VAL A 554 24.81 -9.17 17.68
C VAL A 554 25.11 -9.65 16.26
N LYS A 555 26.16 -9.11 15.64
CA LYS A 555 26.59 -9.50 14.28
C LYS A 555 26.93 -11.00 14.21
N LYS A 556 26.63 -11.61 13.05
CA LYS A 556 26.84 -13.05 12.81
C LYS A 556 28.23 -13.57 13.19
N GLY A 557 29.28 -12.83 12.85
CA GLY A 557 30.67 -13.26 13.08
C GLY A 557 31.02 -13.52 14.55
N ASP A 558 30.23 -13.00 15.50
CA ASP A 558 30.49 -13.14 16.93
C ASP A 558 29.83 -14.37 17.56
N TRP A 559 29.01 -15.11 16.79
CA TRP A 559 28.38 -16.36 17.21
C TRP A 559 28.44 -17.48 16.17
N ASN A 560 28.74 -17.18 14.91
CA ASN A 560 28.98 -18.16 13.85
C ASN A 560 29.97 -17.65 12.78
N THR A 561 31.10 -18.35 12.63
CA THR A 561 32.19 -18.03 11.69
C THR A 561 32.03 -18.63 10.29
N GLU A 562 31.01 -19.45 10.05
CA GLU A 562 30.78 -20.08 8.74
C GLU A 562 30.42 -19.03 7.67
N PRO A 563 30.61 -19.32 6.37
CA PRO A 563 30.19 -18.44 5.29
C PRO A 563 28.70 -18.06 5.37
N HIS A 564 28.38 -16.87 4.89
CA HIS A 564 26.99 -16.41 4.78
C HIS A 564 26.28 -17.20 3.67
N ASN A 565 24.97 -17.41 3.84
CA ASN A 565 24.15 -17.95 2.77
C ASN A 565 23.77 -16.81 1.80
N PRO A 566 24.03 -16.93 0.48
CA PRO A 566 23.73 -15.87 -0.49
C PRO A 566 22.23 -15.61 -0.68
N TYR A 567 21.36 -16.56 -0.32
CA TYR A 567 19.91 -16.38 -0.35
C TYR A 567 19.36 -15.72 0.90
N TRP A 568 20.16 -15.53 1.96
CA TRP A 568 19.70 -14.99 3.23
C TRP A 568 20.06 -13.52 3.39
N ILE A 569 19.27 -12.82 4.20
CA ILE A 569 19.48 -11.42 4.57
C ILE A 569 19.86 -11.39 6.04
N TYR A 570 20.96 -10.72 6.37
CA TYR A 570 21.43 -10.61 7.75
C TYR A 570 21.26 -9.17 8.22
N LEU A 571 20.55 -8.97 9.32
CA LEU A 571 20.29 -7.65 9.90
C LEU A 571 20.74 -7.65 11.35
N ASN A 572 21.62 -6.71 11.71
CA ASN A 572 22.10 -6.61 13.08
C ASN A 572 22.44 -5.20 13.58
N GLY A 573 22.58 -5.10 14.90
CA GLY A 573 23.03 -3.90 15.63
C GLY A 573 24.31 -4.12 16.44
N HIS A 574 24.30 -3.61 17.69
CA HIS A 574 25.22 -3.85 18.81
C HIS A 574 26.46 -2.96 18.90
N ASN A 575 27.18 -2.71 17.81
CA ASN A 575 28.52 -2.09 17.90
C ASN A 575 28.55 -0.60 17.54
N HIS A 576 27.41 -0.03 17.17
CA HIS A 576 27.25 1.36 16.72
C HIS A 576 28.15 1.71 15.52
N GLN A 577 28.58 0.69 14.76
CA GLN A 577 29.41 0.84 13.56
C GLN A 577 28.59 0.47 12.35
N ASN A 578 28.10 1.50 11.66
CA ASN A 578 27.26 1.31 10.49
C ASN A 578 28.01 0.61 9.35
N PHE A 579 27.47 -0.52 8.92
CA PHE A 579 28.00 -1.34 7.84
C PHE A 579 26.87 -1.87 6.95
N TYR A 580 27.06 -1.84 5.64
CA TYR A 580 26.09 -2.33 4.67
C TYR A 580 26.81 -3.01 3.50
N GLU A 581 26.31 -4.15 3.06
CA GLU A 581 26.82 -4.86 1.89
C GLU A 581 25.70 -5.66 1.21
N VAL A 582 25.49 -5.42 -0.09
CA VAL A 582 24.66 -6.27 -0.94
C VAL A 582 25.51 -6.74 -2.12
N SER A 583 25.73 -8.04 -2.21
CA SER A 583 26.45 -8.69 -3.30
C SER A 583 25.88 -10.08 -3.57
N ASP A 584 26.29 -10.71 -4.68
CA ASP A 584 25.92 -12.09 -5.01
C ASP A 584 26.36 -13.12 -3.95
N ARG A 585 27.26 -12.73 -3.03
CA ARG A 585 27.79 -13.61 -1.97
C ARG A 585 27.05 -13.49 -0.65
N ARG A 586 26.59 -12.29 -0.29
CA ARG A 586 25.96 -11.99 0.99
C ARG A 586 25.19 -10.67 0.96
N THR A 587 24.16 -10.60 1.81
CA THR A 587 23.34 -9.40 2.03
C THR A 587 23.32 -9.07 3.52
N ILE A 588 23.88 -7.92 3.91
CA ILE A 588 24.03 -7.48 5.30
C ILE A 588 23.52 -6.04 5.45
N TYR A 589 22.61 -5.84 6.40
CA TYR A 589 22.09 -4.54 6.83
C TYR A 589 22.44 -4.30 8.30
N ALA A 590 23.44 -3.46 8.55
CA ALA A 590 23.83 -3.03 9.88
C ALA A 590 24.16 -1.53 9.88
N ASP A 591 23.49 -0.75 9.02
CA ASP A 591 23.78 0.65 8.73
C ASP A 591 22.72 1.62 9.28
N ASN A 592 21.80 1.15 10.13
CA ASN A 592 20.87 1.97 10.90
C ASN A 592 20.99 1.74 12.42
N GLN A 593 22.23 1.53 12.88
CA GLN A 593 22.59 1.53 14.30
C GLN A 593 22.70 2.97 14.74
N ILE A 594 21.78 3.40 15.60
CA ILE A 594 21.65 4.81 15.94
C ILE A 594 22.74 5.26 16.93
N GLY A 595 23.01 4.45 17.95
CA GLY A 595 24.03 4.72 18.97
C GLY A 595 23.70 5.90 19.88
N TYR A 596 24.70 6.33 20.67
CA TYR A 596 24.51 7.32 21.73
C TYR A 596 24.58 8.77 21.26
N ARG A 597 25.30 9.06 20.17
CA ARG A 597 25.62 10.45 19.77
C ARG A 597 24.65 11.03 18.74
N THR A 598 23.98 10.18 17.95
CA THR A 598 23.10 10.62 16.87
C THR A 598 21.86 11.32 17.41
N LYS A 599 21.57 12.55 16.97
CA LYS A 599 20.41 13.32 17.47
C LYS A 599 19.07 12.88 16.87
N ASN A 600 19.05 12.67 15.56
CA ASN A 600 17.83 12.31 14.83
C ASN A 600 17.71 10.79 14.76
N ILE A 601 16.48 10.28 14.77
CA ILE A 601 16.19 8.87 14.51
C ILE A 601 15.25 8.77 13.32
N GLY A 602 15.47 7.76 12.50
CA GLY A 602 14.69 7.50 11.31
C GLY A 602 14.90 6.07 10.84
N LEU A 603 14.02 5.61 9.97
CA LEU A 603 14.02 4.24 9.47
C LEU A 603 14.75 4.18 8.14
N LYS A 604 15.59 3.16 7.97
CA LYS A 604 16.02 2.69 6.66
C LYS A 604 15.13 1.54 6.23
N TYR A 605 15.18 1.16 4.95
CA TYR A 605 14.37 0.07 4.44
C TYR A 605 15.08 -0.72 3.34
N PHE A 606 14.63 -1.95 3.13
CA PHE A 606 14.94 -2.77 1.97
C PHE A 606 13.69 -3.51 1.48
N TYR A 607 13.75 -4.01 0.25
CA TYR A 607 12.70 -4.83 -0.32
C TYR A 607 13.06 -6.31 -0.27
N CYS A 608 12.09 -7.15 0.07
CA CYS A 608 12.15 -8.59 -0.14
C CYS A 608 11.13 -8.99 -1.19
N ASP A 609 11.49 -9.92 -2.07
CA ASP A 609 10.52 -10.50 -2.98
C ASP A 609 9.40 -11.18 -2.19
N ASN A 610 8.16 -10.89 -2.55
CA ASN A 610 6.97 -11.49 -1.98
C ASN A 610 6.63 -12.84 -2.63
N ASN A 611 7.65 -13.66 -2.88
CA ASN A 611 7.53 -14.92 -3.61
C ASN A 611 8.03 -16.11 -2.79
N TYR A 612 7.50 -17.29 -3.08
CA TYR A 612 7.92 -18.56 -2.49
C TYR A 612 7.90 -19.67 -3.55
N ASP A 613 8.53 -20.80 -3.22
CA ASP A 613 8.67 -21.94 -4.13
C ASP A 613 8.48 -23.26 -3.37
N ILE A 614 7.26 -23.81 -3.47
CA ILE A 614 6.90 -25.07 -2.82
C ILE A 614 7.69 -26.28 -3.34
N PHE A 615 8.38 -26.15 -4.48
CA PHE A 615 9.15 -27.22 -5.12
C PHE A 615 10.66 -27.03 -5.02
N ALA A 616 11.16 -25.99 -4.32
CA ALA A 616 12.59 -25.69 -4.20
C ALA A 616 13.43 -26.89 -3.71
N TYR A 617 12.84 -27.71 -2.84
CA TYR A 617 13.46 -28.88 -2.21
C TYR A 617 13.18 -30.21 -2.89
N TYR A 618 12.34 -30.23 -3.93
CA TYR A 618 12.13 -31.45 -4.71
C TYR A 618 13.43 -31.83 -5.42
N GLN A 619 13.70 -33.12 -5.51
CA GLN A 619 14.81 -33.60 -6.33
C GLN A 619 14.52 -33.31 -7.80
N ASP A 620 15.59 -33.19 -8.60
CA ASP A 620 15.41 -33.07 -10.04
C ASP A 620 14.82 -34.37 -10.60
N GLY A 621 13.82 -34.23 -11.47
CA GLY A 621 13.07 -35.36 -11.99
C GLY A 621 11.71 -34.97 -12.54
N ILE A 622 10.90 -36.01 -12.78
CA ILE A 622 9.52 -35.89 -13.25
C ILE A 622 8.62 -36.32 -12.10
N HIS A 623 7.79 -35.39 -11.63
CA HIS A 623 6.94 -35.57 -10.46
C HIS A 623 5.49 -35.44 -10.87
N GLU A 624 4.66 -36.40 -10.46
CA GLU A 624 3.22 -36.19 -10.46
C GLU A 624 2.86 -35.24 -9.31
N ILE A 625 2.10 -34.19 -9.61
CA ILE A 625 1.70 -33.18 -8.63
C ILE A 625 0.19 -32.98 -8.63
N THR A 626 -0.32 -32.50 -7.51
CA THR A 626 -1.74 -32.17 -7.38
C THR A 626 -2.08 -30.84 -8.04
N ARG A 627 -3.38 -30.62 -8.25
CA ARG A 627 -3.92 -29.34 -8.71
C ARG A 627 -3.59 -28.22 -7.74
N GLU A 628 -3.70 -28.47 -6.44
CA GLU A 628 -3.43 -27.52 -5.36
C GLU A 628 -1.96 -27.11 -5.39
N GLN A 629 -1.03 -28.07 -5.51
CA GLN A 629 0.40 -27.78 -5.63
C GLN A 629 0.71 -26.92 -6.88
N TYR A 630 0.07 -27.18 -8.03
CA TYR A 630 0.24 -26.32 -9.20
C TYR A 630 -0.25 -24.89 -8.96
N ILE A 631 -1.39 -24.72 -8.27
CA ILE A 631 -1.96 -23.42 -7.92
C ILE A 631 -1.03 -22.69 -6.95
N ASP A 632 -0.62 -23.34 -5.87
CA ASP A 632 0.22 -22.77 -4.83
C ASP A 632 1.60 -22.38 -5.36
N PHE A 633 2.19 -23.16 -6.27
CA PHE A 633 3.42 -22.79 -6.93
C PHE A 633 3.28 -21.52 -7.78
N ASN A 634 2.24 -21.43 -8.63
CA ASN A 634 2.06 -20.25 -9.47
C ASN A 634 1.73 -19.01 -8.63
N ARG A 635 0.92 -19.17 -7.57
CA ARG A 635 0.65 -18.14 -6.57
C ARG A 635 1.95 -17.66 -5.90
N GLY A 636 2.76 -18.60 -5.41
CA GLY A 636 4.05 -18.34 -4.78
C GLY A 636 5.04 -17.65 -5.71
N LYS A 637 5.06 -17.98 -7.00
CA LYS A 637 5.90 -17.29 -8.00
C LYS A 637 5.31 -15.95 -8.47
N LEU A 638 4.16 -15.54 -7.94
CA LEU A 638 3.39 -14.36 -8.31
C LEU A 638 3.02 -14.34 -9.80
N VAL A 639 2.63 -15.49 -10.31
CA VAL A 639 2.30 -15.66 -11.72
C VAL A 639 0.80 -15.80 -11.92
N SER A 640 0.25 -14.90 -12.74
CA SER A 640 -1.15 -14.98 -13.15
C SER A 640 -1.46 -16.31 -13.84
N MET A 641 -2.60 -16.89 -13.46
CA MET A 641 -3.11 -18.15 -14.00
C MET A 641 -4.63 -18.15 -14.07
N SER A 642 -5.17 -18.97 -14.97
CA SER A 642 -6.59 -19.30 -15.08
C SER A 642 -6.72 -20.80 -15.27
N PHE A 643 -6.89 -21.54 -14.17
CA PHE A 643 -7.00 -22.99 -14.18
C PHE A 643 -8.28 -23.46 -13.48
N LYS A 644 -9.31 -23.75 -14.28
CA LYS A 644 -10.63 -24.20 -13.82
C LYS A 644 -10.88 -25.69 -14.03
N ARG A 645 -9.91 -26.41 -14.58
CA ARG A 645 -10.05 -27.83 -14.91
C ARG A 645 -9.88 -28.68 -13.65
N GLU A 646 -10.70 -29.72 -13.54
CA GLU A 646 -10.69 -30.68 -12.43
C GLU A 646 -10.22 -32.09 -12.86
N ASP A 647 -10.14 -32.35 -14.17
CA ASP A 647 -9.70 -33.62 -14.74
C ASP A 647 -8.26 -33.56 -15.28
N GLY A 648 -7.56 -34.71 -15.25
CA GLY A 648 -6.22 -34.89 -15.80
C GLY A 648 -5.14 -35.11 -14.75
N THR A 649 -4.00 -35.64 -15.18
CA THR A 649 -2.82 -35.84 -14.33
C THR A 649 -1.77 -34.78 -14.66
N ILE A 650 -1.28 -34.05 -13.65
CA ILE A 650 -0.29 -32.98 -13.83
C ILE A 650 1.10 -33.52 -13.51
N TYR A 651 2.04 -33.25 -14.41
CA TYR A 651 3.45 -33.58 -14.27
C TYR A 651 4.27 -32.30 -14.19
N MET A 652 5.08 -32.19 -13.14
CA MET A 652 6.09 -31.16 -12.97
C MET A 652 7.46 -31.76 -13.28
N LEU A 653 8.13 -31.19 -14.28
CA LEU A 653 9.48 -31.54 -14.66
C LEU A 653 10.40 -30.48 -14.05
N LYS A 654 11.24 -30.88 -13.09
CA LYS A 654 12.19 -30.00 -12.41
C LYS A 654 13.61 -30.37 -12.74
N ARG A 655 14.41 -29.41 -13.20
CA ARG A 655 15.85 -29.60 -13.45
C ARG A 655 16.62 -28.33 -13.18
N ASN A 656 17.58 -28.32 -12.24
CA ASN A 656 18.35 -27.14 -11.84
C ASN A 656 17.46 -25.91 -11.53
N SER A 657 16.39 -26.11 -10.75
CA SER A 657 15.39 -25.07 -10.42
C SER A 657 14.60 -24.51 -11.61
N ILE A 658 14.70 -25.14 -12.78
CA ILE A 658 13.84 -24.89 -13.94
C ILE A 658 12.61 -25.78 -13.85
N TYR A 659 11.44 -25.21 -14.12
CA TYR A 659 10.15 -25.90 -14.05
C TYR A 659 9.45 -25.92 -15.41
N LEU A 660 8.93 -27.09 -15.78
CA LEU A 660 8.03 -27.29 -16.90
C LEU A 660 6.81 -28.09 -16.42
N PHE A 661 5.62 -27.56 -16.64
CA PHE A 661 4.37 -28.19 -16.21
C PHE A 661 3.61 -28.73 -17.42
N LEU A 662 3.30 -30.01 -17.38
CA LEU A 662 2.56 -30.72 -18.42
C LEU A 662 1.32 -31.38 -17.80
N ILE A 663 0.22 -31.48 -18.55
CA ILE A 663 -1.00 -32.15 -18.11
C ILE A 663 -1.45 -33.20 -19.12
N TYR A 664 -1.72 -34.41 -18.63
CA TYR A 664 -2.26 -35.51 -19.43
C TYR A 664 -3.78 -35.60 -19.25
N CYS A 665 -4.52 -35.06 -20.22
CA CYS A 665 -5.98 -34.93 -20.15
C CYS A 665 -6.65 -35.01 -21.53
N GLU A 666 -7.98 -35.03 -21.55
CA GLU A 666 -8.74 -34.84 -22.79
C GLU A 666 -8.89 -33.35 -23.08
N TYR A 667 -8.66 -32.91 -24.33
CA TYR A 667 -8.82 -31.50 -24.68
C TYR A 667 -10.26 -31.01 -24.42
N SER A 668 -11.25 -31.83 -24.78
CA SER A 668 -12.67 -31.58 -24.55
C SER A 668 -13.44 -32.89 -24.40
N LYS A 669 -14.71 -32.83 -23.98
CA LYS A 669 -15.62 -34.00 -23.92
C LYS A 669 -15.82 -34.74 -25.26
N ARG A 670 -15.37 -34.16 -26.38
CA ARG A 670 -15.44 -34.76 -27.74
C ARG A 670 -14.12 -35.38 -28.19
N SER A 671 -13.08 -35.30 -27.37
CA SER A 671 -11.75 -35.83 -27.71
C SER A 671 -11.79 -37.35 -27.79
N ARG A 672 -11.03 -37.93 -28.73
CA ARG A 672 -10.94 -39.39 -28.93
C ARG A 672 -10.06 -40.11 -27.89
N GLY A 673 -9.41 -39.35 -27.00
CA GLY A 673 -8.52 -39.86 -25.96
C GLY A 673 -7.74 -38.74 -25.30
N LYS A 674 -6.93 -39.12 -24.31
CA LYS A 674 -6.04 -38.22 -23.58
C LYS A 674 -4.76 -37.92 -24.36
N SER A 675 -4.19 -36.74 -24.14
CA SER A 675 -2.89 -36.34 -24.68
C SER A 675 -2.18 -35.44 -23.68
N LEU A 676 -0.88 -35.29 -23.86
CA LEU A 676 -0.02 -34.42 -23.06
C LEU A 676 -0.06 -32.99 -23.61
N TYR A 677 -0.27 -32.01 -22.72
CA TYR A 677 -0.34 -30.59 -23.06
C TYR A 677 0.58 -29.78 -22.16
N LEU A 678 1.17 -28.72 -22.73
CA LEU A 678 1.90 -27.71 -21.97
C LEU A 678 0.93 -26.86 -21.14
N MET A 679 1.26 -26.58 -19.87
CA MET A 679 0.45 -25.71 -19.03
C MET A 679 1.01 -24.28 -18.99
N ASN A 680 0.42 -23.38 -19.78
CA ASN A 680 0.72 -21.95 -19.74
C ASN A 680 -0.27 -21.23 -18.80
N GLY A 681 0.01 -21.26 -17.49
CA GLY A 681 -0.86 -20.63 -16.48
C GLY A 681 -2.29 -21.17 -16.51
N GLY A 682 -2.45 -22.48 -16.73
CA GLY A 682 -3.74 -23.15 -16.87
C GLY A 682 -4.30 -23.22 -18.30
N LYS A 683 -3.79 -22.43 -19.25
CA LYS A 683 -4.12 -22.60 -20.69
C LYS A 683 -3.33 -23.78 -21.27
N LEU A 684 -4.01 -24.64 -22.02
CA LEU A 684 -3.39 -25.79 -22.69
C LEU A 684 -2.66 -25.36 -23.97
N GLY A 685 -1.35 -25.59 -24.02
CA GLY A 685 -0.52 -25.49 -25.22
C GLY A 685 -0.35 -26.87 -25.87
N ARG A 686 -0.48 -26.92 -27.20
CA ARG A 686 -0.21 -28.15 -27.96
C ARG A 686 1.30 -28.42 -28.00
N LEU A 687 1.63 -29.70 -28.05
CA LEU A 687 3.00 -30.21 -28.12
C LEU A 687 3.14 -31.09 -29.36
N GLY A 688 4.31 -31.04 -30.02
CA GLY A 688 4.61 -31.91 -31.16
C GLY A 688 4.63 -33.39 -30.76
N ARG A 689 5.22 -33.67 -29.58
CA ARG A 689 5.22 -34.98 -28.92
C ARG A 689 4.25 -34.95 -27.74
N ASN A 690 3.12 -35.63 -27.87
CA ASN A 690 1.98 -35.45 -26.96
C ASN A 690 1.48 -36.75 -26.32
N ARG A 691 2.32 -37.79 -26.28
CA ARG A 691 2.01 -39.03 -25.56
C ARG A 691 2.62 -38.99 -24.17
N ILE A 692 2.15 -39.87 -23.29
CA ILE A 692 2.64 -39.92 -21.91
C ILE A 692 4.10 -40.40 -21.85
N GLU A 693 4.53 -41.24 -22.80
CA GLU A 693 5.89 -41.74 -22.91
C GLU A 693 6.91 -40.65 -23.29
N ASP A 694 6.44 -39.50 -23.78
CA ASP A 694 7.28 -38.38 -24.19
C ASP A 694 7.77 -37.50 -23.01
N LEU A 695 7.33 -37.76 -21.77
CA LEU A 695 7.76 -37.02 -20.58
C LEU A 695 9.29 -36.96 -20.44
N ALA A 696 9.98 -38.08 -20.67
CA ALA A 696 11.44 -38.16 -20.59
C ALA A 696 12.13 -37.24 -21.61
N TYR A 697 11.59 -37.15 -22.82
CA TYR A 697 12.13 -36.27 -23.87
C TYR A 697 12.16 -34.80 -23.41
N TYR A 698 11.07 -34.31 -22.81
CA TYR A 698 11.00 -32.93 -22.32
C TYR A 698 11.97 -32.69 -21.17
N TYR A 699 12.06 -33.63 -20.22
CA TYR A 699 12.97 -33.53 -19.08
C TYR A 699 14.45 -33.51 -19.51
N ASP A 700 14.82 -34.40 -20.44
CA ASP A 700 16.18 -34.53 -20.93
C ASP A 700 16.66 -33.28 -21.69
N ASN A 701 15.73 -32.60 -22.38
CA ASN A 701 16.01 -31.39 -23.15
C ASN A 701 15.77 -30.08 -22.38
N LEU A 702 15.16 -30.11 -21.20
CA LEU A 702 14.72 -28.92 -20.45
C LEU A 702 15.86 -27.92 -20.19
N LYS A 703 17.00 -28.41 -19.69
CA LYS A 703 18.17 -27.56 -19.40
C LYS A 703 18.69 -26.87 -20.67
N LYS A 704 18.89 -27.65 -21.74
CA LYS A 704 19.37 -27.14 -23.03
C LYS A 704 18.41 -26.09 -23.60
N TYR A 705 17.11 -26.34 -23.51
CA TYR A 705 16.07 -25.42 -23.96
C TYR A 705 16.18 -24.07 -23.26
N VAL A 706 16.22 -24.05 -21.92
CA VAL A 706 16.28 -22.80 -21.16
C VAL A 706 17.62 -22.08 -21.33
N GLU A 707 18.74 -22.80 -21.44
CA GLU A 707 20.03 -22.19 -21.76
C GLU A 707 19.98 -21.46 -23.11
N ASN A 708 19.38 -22.07 -24.13
CA ASN A 708 19.21 -21.45 -25.43
C ASN A 708 18.28 -20.23 -25.37
N VAL A 709 17.15 -20.33 -24.67
CA VAL A 709 16.22 -19.19 -24.47
C VAL A 709 16.90 -18.03 -23.73
N ASN A 710 17.64 -18.31 -22.66
CA ASN A 710 18.33 -17.28 -21.89
C ASN A 710 19.45 -16.63 -22.72
N GLN A 711 20.21 -17.40 -23.50
CA GLN A 711 21.22 -16.85 -24.41
C GLN A 711 20.61 -15.94 -25.48
N LEU A 712 19.44 -16.33 -25.99
CA LEU A 712 18.68 -15.59 -26.99
C LEU A 712 18.17 -14.25 -26.43
N LEU A 713 17.63 -14.27 -25.21
CA LEU A 713 17.04 -13.10 -24.56
C LEU A 713 18.05 -12.20 -23.82
N TYR A 714 19.25 -12.69 -23.53
CA TYR A 714 20.21 -12.04 -22.62
C TYR A 714 20.41 -10.55 -22.88
N ARG A 715 20.72 -10.16 -24.13
CA ARG A 715 20.95 -8.76 -24.49
C ARG A 715 19.67 -7.93 -24.45
N TYR A 716 18.56 -8.52 -24.88
CA TYR A 716 17.27 -7.85 -24.99
C TYR A 716 16.67 -7.57 -23.61
N VAL A 717 16.52 -8.61 -22.78
CA VAL A 717 16.04 -8.49 -21.40
C VAL A 717 16.97 -7.61 -20.57
N GLY A 718 18.29 -7.74 -20.73
CA GLY A 718 19.25 -6.83 -20.07
C GLY A 718 19.09 -5.36 -20.49
N GLY A 719 18.69 -5.09 -21.74
CA GLY A 719 18.33 -3.76 -22.20
C GLY A 719 17.05 -3.23 -21.57
N GLN A 720 16.01 -4.06 -21.52
CA GLN A 720 14.74 -3.73 -20.87
C GLN A 720 14.91 -3.47 -19.37
N GLN A 721 15.75 -4.27 -18.70
CA GLN A 721 16.02 -4.13 -17.27
C GLN A 721 16.70 -2.79 -16.94
N ARG A 722 17.67 -2.35 -17.73
CA ARG A 722 18.27 -1.02 -17.57
C ARG A 722 17.26 0.12 -17.75
N ILE A 723 16.33 -0.03 -18.69
CA ILE A 723 15.24 0.94 -18.87
C ILE A 723 14.30 0.90 -17.66
N SER A 724 13.91 -0.29 -17.20
CA SER A 724 13.06 -0.49 -16.01
C SER A 724 13.65 0.18 -14.76
N GLU A 725 14.93 -0.07 -14.47
CA GLU A 725 15.65 0.51 -13.33
C GLU A 725 15.72 2.04 -13.45
N PHE A 726 15.96 2.55 -14.66
CA PHE A 726 15.95 3.99 -14.90
C PHE A 726 14.57 4.62 -14.65
N ILE A 727 13.49 4.01 -15.14
CA ILE A 727 12.12 4.47 -14.87
C ILE A 727 11.81 4.46 -13.37
N LYS A 728 12.15 3.37 -12.67
CA LYS A 728 11.99 3.26 -11.22
C LYS A 728 12.77 4.35 -10.48
N HIS A 729 14.00 4.64 -10.90
CA HIS A 729 14.82 5.71 -10.33
C HIS A 729 14.20 7.10 -10.52
N LEU A 730 13.41 7.33 -11.57
CA LEU A 730 12.66 8.57 -11.79
C LEU A 730 11.37 8.66 -10.97
N GLY A 731 10.93 7.57 -10.34
CA GLY A 731 9.66 7.47 -9.61
C GLY A 731 8.53 6.73 -10.36
N GLY A 732 8.80 6.22 -11.56
CA GLY A 732 7.81 5.51 -12.39
C GLY A 732 7.63 4.04 -12.03
N SER A 733 6.79 3.34 -12.80
CA SER A 733 6.51 1.90 -12.62
C SER A 733 7.70 1.02 -13.02
N GLY A 734 8.20 1.21 -14.25
CA GLY A 734 9.27 0.38 -14.81
C GLY A 734 8.88 -1.08 -15.03
N LYS A 735 7.59 -1.44 -14.97
CA LYS A 735 7.15 -2.82 -15.10
C LYS A 735 7.38 -3.34 -16.52
N ILE A 736 8.10 -4.45 -16.65
CA ILE A 736 8.34 -5.11 -17.94
C ILE A 736 7.22 -6.12 -18.20
N HIS A 737 6.64 -6.11 -19.40
CA HIS A 737 5.73 -7.16 -19.86
C HIS A 737 5.85 -7.39 -21.37
N GLY A 738 6.53 -8.48 -21.75
CA GLY A 738 6.83 -8.74 -23.14
C GLY A 738 7.80 -7.69 -23.67
N CYS A 739 7.41 -6.98 -24.71
CA CYS A 739 8.22 -5.93 -25.33
C CYS A 739 8.02 -4.53 -24.72
N ILE A 740 7.20 -4.39 -23.67
CA ILE A 740 6.79 -3.09 -23.13
C ILE A 740 7.40 -2.88 -21.74
N VAL A 741 7.86 -1.66 -21.47
CA VAL A 741 8.18 -1.16 -20.13
C VAL A 741 7.19 -0.05 -19.79
N ASP A 742 6.39 -0.23 -18.74
CA ASP A 742 5.42 0.76 -18.26
C ASP A 742 6.16 1.94 -17.62
N VAL A 743 5.74 3.17 -17.95
CA VAL A 743 6.41 4.40 -17.51
C VAL A 743 5.80 4.89 -16.21
N GLU A 744 4.56 5.36 -16.27
CA GLU A 744 3.83 5.85 -15.10
C GLU A 744 3.21 4.70 -14.32
N ARG A 745 2.88 4.98 -13.06
CA ARG A 745 2.18 4.01 -12.23
C ARG A 745 0.70 3.94 -12.63
N PRO A 746 0.08 2.75 -12.63
CA PRO A 746 -1.33 2.61 -12.94
C PRO A 746 -2.23 3.45 -12.04
N ASN A 747 -3.15 4.21 -12.64
CA ASN A 747 -4.13 5.00 -11.87
C ASN A 747 -5.12 4.09 -11.11
N GLU A 748 -5.54 4.48 -9.91
CA GLU A 748 -6.32 3.71 -8.93
C GLU A 748 -7.60 3.07 -9.47
N LEU A 749 -8.33 3.81 -10.30
CA LEU A 749 -9.63 3.43 -10.84
C LEU A 749 -9.52 2.39 -11.95
N GLU A 750 -8.39 2.36 -12.65
CA GLU A 750 -8.28 1.67 -13.94
C GLU A 750 -7.25 0.52 -13.89
N GLY A 751 -6.21 0.61 -13.06
CA GLY A 751 -5.31 -0.51 -12.77
C GLY A 751 -4.36 -0.90 -13.92
N PHE A 752 -4.17 -0.03 -14.92
CA PHE A 752 -3.14 -0.12 -15.96
C PHE A 752 -2.43 1.23 -16.20
N SER A 753 -1.20 1.16 -16.72
CA SER A 753 -0.41 2.32 -17.18
C SER A 753 -0.83 2.65 -18.61
N TYR A 754 -0.72 3.93 -19.00
CA TYR A 754 -1.03 4.43 -20.34
C TYR A 754 0.23 4.83 -21.10
N CYS A 755 1.28 5.29 -20.41
CA CYS A 755 2.55 5.69 -20.96
C CYS A 755 3.50 4.50 -20.96
N HIS A 756 4.01 4.17 -22.14
CA HIS A 756 4.76 2.95 -22.36
C HIS A 756 6.02 3.23 -23.17
N LEU A 757 7.06 2.44 -22.90
CA LEU A 757 8.23 2.31 -23.76
C LEU A 757 8.18 0.94 -24.45
N PHE A 758 7.89 0.92 -25.75
CA PHE A 758 8.02 -0.31 -26.55
C PHE A 758 9.48 -0.50 -26.96
N VAL A 759 10.11 -1.57 -26.50
CA VAL A 759 11.46 -1.95 -26.89
C VAL A 759 11.35 -2.92 -28.06
N ASN A 760 11.71 -2.46 -29.25
CA ASN A 760 11.59 -3.28 -30.45
C ASN A 760 12.53 -4.48 -30.37
N PRO A 761 12.02 -5.73 -30.45
CA PRO A 761 12.88 -6.91 -30.44
C PRO A 761 13.83 -6.98 -31.65
N ILE A 762 13.50 -6.34 -32.77
CA ILE A 762 14.24 -6.45 -34.03
C ILE A 762 15.53 -5.62 -34.02
N ASP A 763 15.44 -4.34 -33.62
CA ASP A 763 16.56 -3.39 -33.70
C ASP A 763 16.93 -2.77 -32.34
N GLY A 764 16.22 -3.14 -31.27
CA GLY A 764 16.44 -2.60 -29.92
C GLY A 764 16.01 -1.15 -29.75
N LYS A 765 15.43 -0.50 -30.77
CA LYS A 765 14.95 0.88 -30.66
C LYS A 765 13.78 0.98 -29.70
N VAL A 766 13.76 2.06 -28.95
CA VAL A 766 12.70 2.35 -27.99
C VAL A 766 11.71 3.33 -28.60
N THR A 767 10.43 2.96 -28.60
CA THR A 767 9.33 3.81 -29.06
C THR A 767 8.48 4.20 -27.86
N PRO A 768 8.56 5.45 -27.40
CA PRO A 768 7.69 5.99 -26.37
C PRO A 768 6.29 6.24 -26.93
N TYR A 769 5.25 5.77 -26.27
CA TYR A 769 3.87 5.99 -26.70
C TYR A 769 2.89 6.04 -25.52
N PHE A 770 1.74 6.66 -25.76
CA PHE A 770 0.60 6.69 -24.85
C PHE A 770 -0.55 5.87 -25.47
N ALA A 771 -1.26 5.03 -24.69
CA ALA A 771 -2.38 4.23 -25.19
C ALA A 771 -3.49 4.06 -24.15
N TYR A 772 -4.75 4.29 -24.56
CA TYR A 772 -5.95 4.00 -23.73
C TYR A 772 -6.42 2.55 -23.87
N ASP A 773 -6.14 1.92 -25.01
CA ASP A 773 -6.49 0.53 -25.29
C ASP A 773 -5.48 -0.13 -26.24
N VAL A 774 -5.70 -1.41 -26.56
CA VAL A 774 -4.81 -2.18 -27.44
C VAL A 774 -4.87 -1.78 -28.92
N LYS A 775 -5.71 -0.81 -29.30
CA LYS A 775 -5.96 -0.42 -30.70
C LYS A 775 -5.51 1.01 -31.00
N SER A 776 -5.48 1.90 -30.01
CA SER A 776 -5.18 3.32 -30.15
C SER A 776 -3.91 3.70 -29.41
N ARG A 777 -2.99 4.39 -30.08
CA ARG A 777 -1.72 4.86 -29.50
C ARG A 777 -1.27 6.20 -30.08
N ILE A 778 -0.65 7.03 -29.25
CA ILE A 778 -0.01 8.30 -29.61
C ILE A 778 1.50 8.10 -29.42
N VAL A 779 2.30 8.22 -30.49
CA VAL A 779 3.75 7.96 -30.44
C VAL A 779 4.52 9.26 -30.30
N TYR A 780 5.52 9.27 -29.41
CA TYR A 780 6.37 10.42 -29.13
C TYR A 780 7.78 10.23 -29.68
N LYS A 781 8.40 11.33 -30.13
CA LYS A 781 9.75 11.33 -30.71
C LYS A 781 10.84 10.81 -29.77
N ASP A 782 10.69 11.05 -28.47
CA ASP A 782 11.64 10.70 -27.42
C ASP A 782 10.91 10.60 -26.06
N PHE A 783 11.59 9.99 -25.09
CA PHE A 783 11.02 9.77 -23.76
C PHE A 783 10.69 11.09 -23.03
N LYS A 784 11.48 12.14 -23.27
CA LYS A 784 11.28 13.47 -22.69
C LYS A 784 9.95 14.08 -23.14
N ALA A 785 9.62 13.96 -24.43
CA ALA A 785 8.36 14.43 -24.99
C ALA A 785 7.14 13.70 -24.39
N LEU A 786 7.23 12.37 -24.20
CA LEU A 786 6.18 11.60 -23.52
C LEU A 786 5.96 12.09 -22.08
N LEU A 787 7.05 12.25 -21.30
CA LEU A 787 6.97 12.70 -19.91
C LEU A 787 6.37 14.11 -19.78
N GLN A 788 6.65 14.99 -20.74
CA GLN A 788 6.16 16.38 -20.72
C GLN A 788 4.72 16.53 -21.22
N ALA A 789 4.17 15.53 -21.92
CA ALA A 789 2.83 15.60 -22.52
C ALA A 789 1.70 15.20 -21.57
N HIS A 790 1.99 14.50 -20.48
CA HIS A 790 0.97 13.93 -19.60
C HIS A 790 1.19 14.33 -18.14
N ASP A 791 0.12 14.81 -17.48
CA ASP A 791 0.17 15.24 -16.08
C ASP A 791 0.56 14.11 -15.12
N SER A 792 0.17 12.87 -15.42
CA SER A 792 0.59 11.67 -14.66
C SER A 792 2.11 11.44 -14.64
N CYS A 793 2.84 12.05 -15.58
CA CYS A 793 4.29 11.95 -15.66
C CYS A 793 5.03 13.14 -15.02
N LYS A 794 4.34 14.11 -14.42
CA LYS A 794 4.91 15.39 -13.99
C LYS A 794 6.09 15.26 -13.01
N LEU A 795 5.97 14.37 -12.01
CA LEU A 795 7.06 14.13 -11.05
C LEU A 795 8.30 13.52 -11.74
N MET A 796 8.10 12.52 -12.58
CA MET A 796 9.17 11.90 -13.37
C MET A 796 9.81 12.91 -14.33
N ALA A 797 9.02 13.77 -14.96
CA ALA A 797 9.51 14.84 -15.83
C ALA A 797 10.44 15.78 -15.05
N ASN A 798 10.06 16.18 -13.83
CA ASN A 798 10.90 17.02 -12.96
C ASN A 798 12.20 16.32 -12.56
N ASN A 799 12.13 15.05 -12.16
CA ASN A 799 13.31 14.25 -11.79
C ASN A 799 14.25 14.05 -12.97
N TYR A 800 13.71 13.77 -14.16
CA TYR A 800 14.47 13.62 -15.39
C TYR A 800 15.22 14.92 -15.73
N LEU A 801 14.53 16.07 -15.69
CA LEU A 801 15.13 17.38 -15.93
C LEU A 801 16.20 17.76 -14.89
N ARG A 802 16.06 17.31 -13.63
CA ARG A 802 17.08 17.50 -12.59
C ARG A 802 18.34 16.71 -12.91
N LEU A 803 18.22 15.42 -13.22
CA LEU A 803 19.36 14.56 -13.59
C LEU A 803 20.08 15.06 -14.83
N GLU A 804 19.33 15.57 -15.83
CA GLU A 804 19.89 16.18 -17.05
C GLU A 804 20.75 17.43 -16.72
N LYS A 805 20.31 18.26 -15.76
CA LYS A 805 21.05 19.47 -15.32
C LYS A 805 22.29 19.14 -14.49
N GLU A 806 22.21 18.12 -13.63
CA GLU A 806 23.29 17.73 -12.72
C GLU A 806 24.45 17.01 -13.44
N SER A 807 24.37 16.81 -14.77
CA SER A 807 25.40 16.13 -15.58
C SER A 807 25.84 14.77 -15.03
N VAL A 808 24.94 14.10 -14.31
CA VAL A 808 25.18 12.75 -13.80
C VAL A 808 25.30 11.83 -15.02
N HIS A 809 26.46 11.20 -15.20
CA HIS A 809 26.79 10.36 -16.37
C HIS A 809 25.98 9.05 -16.47
N ASN A 810 24.79 8.99 -15.87
CA ASN A 810 23.99 7.77 -15.69
C ASN A 810 22.69 7.75 -16.51
N LEU A 811 22.45 8.71 -17.43
CA LEU A 811 21.33 8.59 -18.35
C LEU A 811 21.59 7.45 -19.35
N PRO A 812 20.70 6.45 -19.47
CA PRO A 812 20.91 5.37 -20.42
C PRO A 812 20.92 5.91 -21.85
N THR A 813 21.96 5.57 -22.62
CA THR A 813 22.03 5.90 -24.05
C THR A 813 21.00 5.09 -24.82
N ILE A 814 19.82 5.68 -25.05
CA ILE A 814 18.69 5.04 -25.74
C ILE A 814 18.56 5.60 -27.16
N GLN A 815 18.45 4.70 -28.16
CA GLN A 815 18.11 5.07 -29.53
C GLN A 815 16.58 5.07 -29.70
N TYR A 816 16.01 6.22 -30.04
CA TYR A 816 14.58 6.38 -30.29
C TYR A 816 14.23 6.18 -31.77
N SER A 817 13.01 5.70 -32.05
CA SER A 817 12.53 5.41 -33.40
C SER A 817 12.27 6.63 -34.28
N GLY A 818 12.21 7.84 -33.70
CA GLY A 818 12.40 9.10 -34.44
C GLY A 818 11.22 9.55 -35.31
N GLN A 819 9.96 9.37 -34.90
CA GLN A 819 8.79 9.99 -35.55
C GLN A 819 7.73 10.46 -34.53
N MET A 820 7.13 11.63 -34.77
CA MET A 820 5.88 12.08 -34.16
C MET A 820 4.76 11.79 -35.16
N GLU A 821 3.80 10.92 -34.82
CA GLU A 821 2.60 10.68 -35.63
C GLU A 821 1.37 10.56 -34.71
N GLU A 822 0.33 11.34 -34.99
CA GLU A 822 -1.03 11.12 -34.49
C GLU A 822 -1.73 10.15 -35.45
N TRP A 823 -2.05 8.95 -35.00
CA TRP A 823 -2.76 7.96 -35.81
C TRP A 823 -4.27 8.19 -35.68
N GLU A 824 -4.81 9.13 -36.47
CA GLU A 824 -6.25 9.17 -36.75
C GLU A 824 -6.57 8.22 -37.91
N ASN A 825 -7.52 7.32 -37.66
CA ASN A 825 -7.82 6.17 -38.49
C ASN A 825 -8.80 6.56 -39.62
N GLU A 826 -8.29 6.83 -40.83
CA GLU A 826 -9.06 6.68 -42.06
C GLU A 826 -8.26 5.80 -43.05
N ASP A 827 -8.81 4.60 -43.28
CA ASP A 827 -8.46 3.63 -44.33
C ASP A 827 -7.02 3.09 -44.39
N SER A 828 -6.82 1.86 -43.87
CA SER A 828 -6.43 0.69 -44.70
C SER A 828 -6.18 -0.58 -43.87
N MET A 829 -6.60 -1.71 -44.45
CA MET A 829 -6.28 -3.07 -44.03
C MET A 829 -4.77 -3.32 -43.93
N TYR A 830 -4.15 -3.19 -42.75
CA TYR A 830 -2.98 -3.98 -42.33
C TYR A 830 -2.88 -3.93 -40.79
N ASP A 831 -3.12 -5.06 -40.12
CA ASP A 831 -3.14 -5.19 -38.65
C ASP A 831 -1.72 -5.33 -38.07
N GLU A 832 -0.89 -4.28 -38.20
CA GLU A 832 0.45 -4.24 -37.56
C GLU A 832 0.37 -4.23 -36.03
N GLY A 833 -0.73 -3.71 -35.46
CA GLY A 833 -1.01 -3.80 -34.02
C GLY A 833 -1.11 -5.25 -33.54
N GLY A 834 -1.88 -6.09 -34.22
CA GLY A 834 -2.03 -7.50 -33.91
C GLY A 834 -0.72 -8.29 -33.96
N TYR A 835 0.17 -7.98 -34.92
CA TYR A 835 1.48 -8.63 -35.05
C TYR A 835 2.42 -8.28 -33.87
N LEU A 836 2.53 -7.00 -33.51
CA LEU A 836 3.36 -6.54 -32.38
C LEU A 836 2.88 -7.12 -31.04
N TYR A 837 1.57 -7.19 -30.81
CA TYR A 837 1.02 -7.81 -29.60
C TYR A 837 1.23 -9.33 -29.57
N LYS A 838 1.18 -10.02 -30.72
CA LYS A 838 1.52 -11.45 -30.80
C LYS A 838 2.98 -11.69 -30.42
N ILE A 839 3.92 -10.90 -30.94
CA ILE A 839 5.34 -10.96 -30.58
C ILE A 839 5.54 -10.75 -29.09
N SER A 840 4.95 -9.67 -28.56
CA SER A 840 5.07 -9.33 -27.14
C SER A 840 4.58 -10.49 -26.24
N ARG A 841 3.53 -11.23 -26.63
CA ARG A 841 3.07 -12.42 -25.89
C ARG A 841 4.04 -13.60 -25.95
N ILE A 842 4.70 -13.81 -27.10
CA ILE A 842 5.72 -14.87 -27.26
C ILE A 842 6.94 -14.52 -26.40
N ILE A 843 7.45 -13.29 -26.52
CA ILE A 843 8.56 -12.79 -25.72
C ILE A 843 8.22 -12.87 -24.22
N LYS A 844 7.01 -12.47 -23.83
CA LYS A 844 6.53 -12.61 -22.44
C LYS A 844 6.56 -14.06 -21.98
N SER A 845 6.16 -15.01 -22.83
CA SER A 845 6.18 -16.44 -22.50
C SER A 845 7.59 -17.00 -22.33
N LEU A 846 8.55 -16.47 -23.11
CA LEU A 846 9.97 -16.83 -23.00
C LEU A 846 10.67 -16.13 -21.82
N GLN A 847 10.28 -14.89 -21.50
CA GLN A 847 10.78 -14.13 -20.34
C GLN A 847 10.55 -14.87 -19.02
N TYR A 848 9.47 -15.67 -18.89
CA TYR A 848 9.28 -16.53 -17.71
C TYR A 848 10.45 -17.50 -17.45
N CYS A 849 11.18 -17.92 -18.48
CA CYS A 849 12.37 -18.74 -18.32
C CYS A 849 13.49 -17.95 -17.61
N ALA A 850 13.66 -16.67 -17.94
CA ALA A 850 14.70 -15.82 -17.39
C ALA A 850 14.33 -15.23 -16.02
N GLU A 851 13.06 -14.83 -15.85
CA GLU A 851 12.59 -14.09 -14.67
C GLU A 851 12.09 -15.01 -13.54
N LYS A 852 11.53 -16.17 -13.90
CA LYS A 852 10.82 -17.05 -12.95
C LYS A 852 11.30 -18.51 -13.00
N ASN A 853 12.21 -18.85 -13.92
CA ASN A 853 12.63 -20.22 -14.22
C ASN A 853 11.47 -21.16 -14.60
N ILE A 854 10.44 -20.64 -15.28
CA ILE A 854 9.26 -21.41 -15.70
C ILE A 854 9.15 -21.44 -17.23
N VAL A 855 9.07 -22.62 -17.82
CA VAL A 855 8.83 -22.78 -19.25
C VAL A 855 7.33 -22.72 -19.54
N ARG A 856 6.90 -21.65 -20.23
CA ARG A 856 5.50 -21.44 -20.67
C ARG A 856 5.27 -21.57 -22.17
N LEU A 857 6.35 -21.75 -22.92
CA LEU A 857 6.36 -22.03 -24.36
C LEU A 857 7.41 -23.11 -24.63
N TRP A 858 7.06 -24.10 -25.45
CA TRP A 858 7.99 -25.12 -25.94
C TRP A 858 8.00 -25.15 -27.46
N ASN A 859 9.13 -24.86 -28.08
CA ASN A 859 9.34 -25.03 -29.52
C ASN A 859 10.64 -25.78 -29.80
N GLU A 860 10.57 -26.90 -30.53
CA GLU A 860 11.73 -27.76 -30.80
C GLU A 860 12.85 -27.07 -31.59
N GLU A 861 12.56 -26.02 -32.37
CA GLU A 861 13.59 -25.24 -33.09
C GLU A 861 14.55 -24.53 -32.12
N LEU A 862 14.09 -24.16 -30.92
CA LEU A 862 14.94 -23.56 -29.88
C LEU A 862 15.91 -24.57 -29.26
N LEU A 863 15.81 -25.86 -29.60
CA LEU A 863 16.83 -26.87 -29.26
C LEU A 863 17.97 -26.92 -30.27
N ASN A 864 17.81 -26.29 -31.44
CA ASN A 864 18.80 -26.29 -32.52
C ASN A 864 19.86 -25.18 -32.31
N TYR A 865 21.11 -25.59 -32.13
CA TYR A 865 22.21 -24.68 -31.86
C TYR A 865 22.52 -23.73 -33.03
N ASP A 866 22.41 -24.21 -34.27
CA ASP A 866 22.69 -23.40 -35.48
C ASP A 866 21.61 -22.33 -35.70
N PHE A 867 20.37 -22.62 -35.30
CA PHE A 867 19.28 -21.66 -35.30
C PHE A 867 19.53 -20.55 -34.27
N VAL A 868 19.83 -20.91 -33.02
CA VAL A 868 20.11 -19.96 -31.92
C VAL A 868 21.34 -19.09 -32.21
N ASN A 869 22.43 -19.68 -32.72
CA ASN A 869 23.64 -18.94 -33.06
C ASN A 869 23.47 -18.01 -34.26
N ARG A 870 22.69 -18.41 -35.27
CA ARG A 870 22.38 -17.55 -36.42
C ARG A 870 21.65 -16.29 -35.97
N ILE A 871 20.62 -16.45 -35.13
CA ILE A 871 19.84 -15.34 -34.58
C ILE A 871 20.71 -14.42 -33.72
N LYS A 872 21.59 -15.01 -32.90
CA LYS A 872 22.55 -14.27 -32.08
C LYS A 872 23.53 -13.44 -32.91
N GLN A 873 23.98 -13.96 -34.05
CA GLN A 873 24.92 -13.27 -34.94
C GLN A 873 24.25 -12.21 -35.82
N SER A 874 23.01 -12.46 -36.25
CA SER A 874 22.23 -11.51 -37.05
C SER A 874 21.62 -10.38 -36.21
N ASN A 875 21.56 -10.55 -34.89
CA ASN A 875 20.94 -9.61 -33.94
C ASN A 875 19.45 -9.36 -34.25
N LYS A 876 18.82 -10.32 -34.94
CA LYS A 876 17.46 -10.28 -35.50
C LYS A 876 16.57 -11.27 -34.76
N ILE A 877 15.99 -10.85 -33.64
CA ILE A 877 15.04 -11.65 -32.83
C ILE A 877 13.76 -12.00 -33.65
N ASP A 878 13.50 -11.33 -34.78
CA ASP A 878 12.41 -11.64 -35.72
C ASP A 878 12.47 -13.05 -36.33
N GLU A 879 13.62 -13.72 -36.38
CA GLU A 879 13.70 -15.11 -36.84
C GLU A 879 13.09 -16.11 -35.82
N ILE A 880 12.89 -15.68 -34.56
CA ILE A 880 12.05 -16.37 -33.54
C ILE A 880 10.56 -16.09 -33.81
N VAL A 881 10.26 -15.17 -34.71
CA VAL A 881 8.92 -14.72 -35.10
C VAL A 881 8.62 -15.14 -36.55
N ASP A 882 9.17 -16.27 -36.99
CA ASP A 882 8.69 -17.00 -38.15
C ASP A 882 7.24 -17.49 -37.87
N ASP A 883 6.40 -17.61 -38.90
CA ASP A 883 5.07 -18.21 -38.84
C ASP A 883 5.06 -19.58 -38.14
N ARG A 884 6.21 -20.26 -38.09
CA ARG A 884 6.44 -21.51 -37.34
C ARG A 884 6.27 -21.43 -35.82
N LEU A 885 6.41 -20.24 -35.21
CA LEU A 885 6.17 -19.97 -33.78
C LEU A 885 4.81 -19.30 -33.52
N MET A 886 4.16 -18.79 -34.58
CA MET A 886 2.83 -18.20 -34.59
C MET A 886 1.75 -19.29 -34.74
N ILE A 887 1.48 -20.09 -33.70
CA ILE A 887 0.34 -21.02 -33.74
C ILE A 887 -0.96 -20.20 -33.71
N ASP A 888 -1.59 -20.06 -34.87
CA ASP A 888 -2.85 -19.36 -35.05
C ASP A 888 -4.01 -20.12 -34.38
N GLU A 889 -4.74 -19.46 -33.46
CA GLU A 889 -5.94 -20.01 -32.82
C GLU A 889 -7.06 -20.33 -33.82
N LYS A 890 -6.93 -19.85 -35.06
CA LYS A 890 -7.91 -20.07 -36.14
C LYS A 890 -7.57 -21.21 -37.09
N SER A 891 -6.40 -21.85 -36.95
CA SER A 891 -6.11 -23.08 -37.67
C SER A 891 -6.33 -24.30 -36.76
N ILE A 892 -7.47 -24.98 -36.99
CA ILE A 892 -7.93 -26.28 -36.43
C ILE A 892 -9.05 -26.17 -35.40
#